data_AF-A0AA42TFS3-F1
#
_entry.id   AF-A0AA42TFS3-F1
#
_cell.length_a   1.000
_cell.length_b   1.000
_cell.length_c   1.000
_cell.angle_alpha   90.00
_cell.angle_beta   90.00
_cell.angle_gamma   90.00
#
_symmetry.space_group_name_H-M   'P 1'
#
loop_
_entity.id
_entity.type
_entity.pdbx_description
1 polymer ?
#
loop_
_entity_poly.entity_id
_entity_poly.type
_entity_poly.pdbx_seq_one_letter_code
_entity_poly.pdbx_strand_id
1 'polypeptide(L)'
;MYHFLQFKPNAKEPWRLYDERQLSGLEQPPAFMTVLKVDQDPENFAENGEDPLDHVKYMGPMYFDFDGPDLDAVLESVRTILTHLTKKLDIDKSFIHCWLSGKKGVHVTVPARVFGLKAPVKALPLIYREVAETMKVEHLDMVVYSAGRGRMWRCENIQRPTGTFKVGVTYDELVDMDSEQYATLVAQPRPSMALNEPSDSVIFPKAEALFKAARIRAAKRIKAMKSSVVVPKEKLQALTEVPGCIQKLITEGDSPESNWNQAAMQVAAYVAARYERDDADEYTADIVEPFVTNVESSARPSAKERRKHVEGMLNRAFTGRLKFLPGPLIATIGKPCGHCIICRGDVENPEQKGSDDEDDFDPRTSIRAATIGYFLENEGSGRKLTTFTFWPHTEVYDLEDVSADQVLFKESPRRAYIGKLIDDLGQVVEDHEMPEEAWSSKRSLISAISGRNSATVTASDADIQNLLRAVQELGRRKAEQQGKEIEKMVRTQLCGVLLDRRRDKVVAHYVEDAGSCTSAGKVSRYYYNGDPKQSPKLLSEDYPYEDDTELEEAISHLTKVNEAHSIGAVIGWHVACHFREHIQFNEVQFPLLNISGNASAGKTSLAILASFLNGMDYGKADFMNVEVSTIYPLVRFVSSSSTVPRLVEEVNPANIGVGMYGKILGILKAAWNRAPVPRGKLSEKGVGISADRVSSPIVYTSEQTATVPSLRSRTVEVTSAFGDLFYDGDREKPIEWLGKSPRQLMQTLGTEWGRQCVHPDLWVLLAHREWLACQRNLSNGMVVSDVRFDNEARWIKDQGGILIEIRRKGATQVAPHVSEAGCTVPADHVIRNDGTIDDLYAALDEVMNCLRT
;
A
#
# COMPACT_ATOMS: atom_id res chain seq x y z
N MET A 1 6.66 13.75 -26.91
CA MET A 1 7.84 13.00 -26.43
C MET A 1 8.87 13.02 -27.53
N TYR A 2 10.15 13.06 -27.18
CA TYR A 2 11.25 13.33 -28.11
C TYR A 2 12.38 12.32 -27.96
N HIS A 3 13.11 12.07 -29.05
CA HIS A 3 14.39 11.36 -29.06
C HIS A 3 15.54 12.32 -29.36
N PHE A 4 16.73 12.02 -28.85
CA PHE A 4 17.95 12.65 -29.37
C PHE A 4 18.50 11.82 -30.52
N LEU A 5 18.85 12.49 -31.62
CA LEU A 5 19.44 11.89 -32.81
C LEU A 5 20.84 12.42 -33.09
N GLN A 6 21.65 11.59 -33.73
CA GLN A 6 22.93 11.94 -34.33
C GLN A 6 23.04 11.28 -35.71
N PHE A 7 23.30 12.05 -36.76
CA PHE A 7 23.26 11.56 -38.14
C PHE A 7 24.60 11.02 -38.64
N LYS A 8 25.70 11.53 -38.10
CA LYS A 8 27.06 11.12 -38.45
C LYS A 8 27.72 10.47 -37.23
N PRO A 9 28.50 9.40 -37.41
CA PRO A 9 29.27 8.77 -36.33
C PRO A 9 30.52 9.59 -35.97
N ASN A 10 30.34 10.87 -35.66
CA ASN A 10 31.39 11.81 -35.30
C ASN A 10 31.11 12.38 -33.90
N ALA A 11 32.06 12.19 -32.99
CA ALA A 11 31.96 12.69 -31.61
C ALA A 11 31.74 14.22 -31.51
N LYS A 12 32.05 14.99 -32.56
CA LYS A 12 31.84 16.44 -32.62
C LYS A 12 30.45 16.88 -33.08
N GLU A 13 29.62 15.97 -33.62
CA GLU A 13 28.27 16.35 -34.05
C GLU A 13 27.34 16.46 -32.84
N PRO A 14 26.64 17.60 -32.65
CA PRO A 14 25.73 17.79 -31.52
C PRO A 14 24.51 16.88 -31.62
N TRP A 15 24.02 16.43 -30.47
CA TRP A 15 22.79 15.65 -30.38
C TRP A 15 21.60 16.60 -30.53
N ARG A 16 20.64 16.24 -31.38
CA ARG A 16 19.50 17.10 -31.67
C ARG A 16 18.20 16.42 -31.28
N LEU A 17 17.28 17.18 -30.71
CA LEU A 17 15.99 16.71 -30.24
C LEU A 17 14.98 16.63 -31.40
N TYR A 18 14.27 15.51 -31.53
CA TYR A 18 13.25 15.30 -32.57
C TYR A 18 12.02 14.64 -31.95
N ASP A 19 10.82 15.09 -32.34
CA ASP A 19 9.55 14.44 -31.97
C ASP A 19 9.21 13.27 -32.91
N GLU A 20 8.23 12.44 -32.50
CA GLU A 20 7.81 11.26 -33.28
C GLU A 20 7.29 11.58 -34.69
N ARG A 21 6.64 12.74 -34.89
CA ARG A 21 6.10 13.11 -36.20
C ARG A 21 7.24 13.43 -37.16
N GLN A 22 8.29 14.08 -36.66
CA GLN A 22 9.48 14.43 -37.43
C GLN A 22 10.32 13.20 -37.83
N LEU A 23 10.27 12.10 -37.06
CA LEU A 23 11.02 10.87 -37.39
C LEU A 23 10.61 10.23 -38.72
N SER A 24 9.32 10.31 -39.07
CA SER A 24 8.79 9.73 -40.31
C SER A 24 9.20 10.47 -41.59
N GLY A 25 9.65 11.73 -41.46
CA GLY A 25 10.01 12.61 -42.58
C GLY A 25 11.50 12.87 -42.73
N LEU A 26 12.37 12.08 -42.10
CA LEU A 26 13.81 12.27 -42.17
C LEU A 26 14.34 11.88 -43.57
N GLU A 27 15.07 12.79 -44.22
CA GLU A 27 15.69 12.56 -45.54
C GLU A 27 16.75 11.44 -45.52
N GLN A 28 17.39 11.23 -44.37
CA GLN A 28 18.40 10.19 -44.16
C GLN A 28 18.22 9.56 -42.76
N PRO A 29 18.47 8.25 -42.61
CA PRO A 29 18.35 7.59 -41.32
C PRO A 29 19.44 8.10 -40.36
N PRO A 30 19.12 8.35 -39.07
CA PRO A 30 20.11 8.75 -38.10
C PRO A 30 21.09 7.60 -37.83
N ALA A 31 22.37 7.90 -37.62
CA ALA A 31 23.36 6.91 -37.23
C ALA A 31 23.12 6.40 -35.79
N PHE A 32 22.65 7.28 -34.91
CA PHE A 32 22.30 6.94 -33.54
C PHE A 32 21.02 7.64 -33.06
N MET A 33 20.33 6.98 -32.14
CA MET A 33 19.09 7.44 -31.51
C MET A 33 19.07 7.03 -30.03
N THR A 34 18.47 7.85 -29.17
CA THR A 34 18.27 7.47 -27.76
C THR A 34 17.25 6.35 -27.59
N VAL A 35 17.55 5.39 -26.70
CA VAL A 35 16.66 4.25 -26.42
C VAL A 35 15.38 4.69 -25.75
N LEU A 36 15.50 5.63 -24.80
CA LEU A 36 14.37 6.24 -24.13
C LEU A 36 14.04 7.59 -24.76
N LYS A 37 12.76 7.88 -24.78
CA LYS A 37 12.18 9.19 -25.09
C LYS A 37 12.20 10.06 -23.84
N VAL A 38 12.32 11.37 -24.03
CA VAL A 38 12.14 12.38 -22.99
C VAL A 38 10.91 13.24 -23.30
N ASP A 39 10.25 13.79 -22.28
CA ASP A 39 9.14 14.73 -22.48
C ASP A 39 9.62 16.15 -22.79
N GLN A 40 10.82 16.50 -22.30
CA GLN A 40 11.43 17.83 -22.38
C GLN A 40 12.95 17.71 -22.53
N ASP A 41 13.61 18.77 -23.00
CA ASP A 41 15.08 18.81 -23.10
C ASP A 41 15.71 18.91 -21.70
N PRO A 42 16.49 17.91 -21.25
CA PRO A 42 17.18 17.95 -19.96
C PRO A 42 18.20 19.08 -19.83
N GLU A 43 18.73 19.60 -20.94
CA GLU A 43 19.76 20.65 -20.91
C GLU A 43 19.22 21.98 -20.42
N ASN A 44 17.97 22.30 -20.73
CA ASN A 44 17.32 23.53 -20.29
C ASN A 44 17.32 23.66 -18.75
N PHE A 45 17.15 22.54 -18.04
CA PHE A 45 17.18 22.52 -16.57
C PHE A 45 18.61 22.62 -16.03
N ALA A 46 19.54 21.90 -16.66
CA ALA A 46 20.95 21.93 -16.27
C ALA A 46 21.56 23.34 -16.44
N GLU A 47 21.19 24.07 -17.50
CA GLU A 47 21.61 25.46 -17.73
C GLU A 47 21.05 26.43 -16.68
N ASN A 48 19.85 26.16 -16.15
CA ASN A 48 19.23 26.93 -15.07
C ASN A 48 19.69 26.51 -13.66
N GLY A 49 20.63 25.57 -13.55
CA GLY A 49 21.13 25.08 -12.27
C GLY A 49 20.18 24.13 -11.53
N GLU A 50 19.12 23.66 -12.19
CA GLU A 50 18.16 22.68 -11.70
C GLU A 50 18.61 21.25 -12.03
N ASP A 51 18.21 20.26 -11.21
CA ASP A 51 18.54 18.85 -11.47
C ASP A 51 17.52 18.24 -12.44
N PRO A 52 17.91 17.83 -13.67
CA PRO A 52 16.98 17.27 -14.64
C PRO A 52 16.21 16.03 -14.14
N LEU A 53 16.72 15.31 -13.12
CA LEU A 53 16.01 14.20 -12.49
C LEU A 53 14.68 14.61 -11.85
N ASP A 54 14.53 15.88 -11.45
CA ASP A 54 13.33 16.40 -10.82
C ASP A 54 12.25 16.81 -11.81
N HIS A 55 12.59 17.00 -13.08
CA HIS A 55 11.69 17.60 -14.05
C HIS A 55 11.38 16.66 -15.22
N VAL A 56 12.41 16.03 -15.78
CA VAL A 56 12.30 15.26 -17.03
C VAL A 56 11.66 13.90 -16.78
N LYS A 57 10.65 13.58 -17.58
CA LYS A 57 10.01 12.26 -17.64
C LYS A 57 10.50 11.50 -18.86
N TYR A 58 10.59 10.19 -18.70
CA TYR A 58 11.10 9.28 -19.70
C TYR A 58 10.05 8.23 -20.05
N MET A 59 10.10 7.72 -21.28
CA MET A 59 9.27 6.61 -21.76
C MET A 59 10.06 5.79 -22.77
N GLY A 60 9.91 4.47 -22.76
CA GLY A 60 10.58 3.59 -23.71
C GLY A 60 10.69 2.19 -23.14
N PRO A 61 11.20 1.22 -23.91
CA PRO A 61 11.30 -0.16 -23.47
C PRO A 61 12.33 -0.31 -22.35
N MET A 62 12.17 -1.36 -21.54
CA MET A 62 13.27 -1.84 -20.69
C MET A 62 14.39 -2.33 -21.61
N TYR A 63 15.63 -1.95 -21.32
CA TYR A 63 16.77 -2.28 -22.17
C TYR A 63 17.94 -2.81 -21.37
N PHE A 64 18.68 -3.74 -21.98
CA PHE A 64 19.89 -4.37 -21.47
C PHE A 64 20.98 -4.26 -22.55
N ASP A 65 22.17 -3.83 -22.15
CA ASP A 65 23.32 -3.64 -23.02
C ASP A 65 24.45 -4.55 -22.52
N PHE A 66 24.91 -5.46 -23.38
CA PHE A 66 25.97 -6.40 -23.07
C PHE A 66 27.18 -6.11 -23.93
N ASP A 67 28.34 -5.96 -23.30
CA ASP A 67 29.61 -5.78 -23.98
C ASP A 67 30.73 -6.44 -23.17
N GLY A 68 31.77 -6.90 -23.85
CA GLY A 68 32.84 -7.67 -23.24
C GLY A 68 34.00 -7.95 -24.19
N PRO A 69 35.17 -8.31 -23.66
CA PRO A 69 36.34 -8.62 -24.47
C PRO A 69 36.17 -9.95 -25.24
N ASP A 70 35.43 -10.90 -24.67
CA ASP A 70 35.14 -12.22 -25.24
C ASP A 70 33.66 -12.34 -25.62
N LEU A 71 33.38 -12.72 -26.86
CA LEU A 71 32.03 -12.75 -27.40
C LEU A 71 31.23 -13.95 -26.89
N ASP A 72 31.85 -15.12 -26.74
CA ASP A 72 31.15 -16.32 -26.26
C ASP A 72 30.71 -16.15 -24.80
N ALA A 73 31.55 -15.53 -23.95
CA ALA A 73 31.18 -15.17 -22.59
C ALA A 73 30.04 -14.14 -22.52
N VAL A 74 30.01 -13.18 -23.45
CA VAL A 74 28.90 -12.22 -23.60
C VAL A 74 27.61 -12.96 -23.97
N LEU A 75 27.65 -13.86 -24.95
CA LEU A 75 26.50 -14.66 -25.38
C LEU A 75 25.94 -15.52 -24.23
N GLU A 76 26.80 -16.09 -23.39
CA GLU A 76 26.37 -16.86 -22.22
C GLU A 76 25.65 -15.99 -21.17
N SER A 77 26.15 -14.78 -20.94
CA SER A 77 25.49 -13.79 -20.07
C SER A 77 24.12 -13.38 -20.61
N VAL A 78 24.01 -13.23 -21.93
CA VAL A 78 22.76 -12.95 -22.62
C VAL A 78 21.76 -14.10 -22.44
N ARG A 79 22.16 -15.36 -22.65
CA ARG A 79 21.30 -16.55 -22.43
C ARG A 79 20.75 -16.60 -21.01
N THR A 80 21.57 -16.25 -20.02
CA THR A 80 21.14 -16.17 -18.62
C THR A 80 20.02 -15.13 -18.43
N ILE A 81 20.14 -13.96 -19.04
CA ILE A 81 19.12 -12.91 -18.98
C ILE A 81 17.85 -13.33 -19.74
N LEU A 82 17.98 -13.89 -20.93
CA LEU A 82 16.85 -14.41 -21.72
C LEU A 82 16.06 -15.48 -20.96
N THR A 83 16.76 -16.38 -20.27
CA THR A 83 16.16 -17.39 -19.40
C THR A 83 15.46 -16.76 -18.20
N HIS A 84 16.04 -15.72 -17.60
CA HIS A 84 15.41 -15.03 -16.48
C HIS A 84 14.12 -14.32 -16.92
N LEU A 85 14.13 -13.60 -18.05
CA LEU A 85 12.96 -12.90 -18.59
C LEU A 85 11.81 -13.88 -18.87
N THR A 86 12.09 -15.01 -19.52
CA THR A 86 11.07 -16.00 -19.88
C THR A 86 10.63 -16.88 -18.71
N LYS A 87 11.57 -17.50 -17.98
CA LYS A 87 11.24 -18.50 -16.95
C LYS A 87 10.90 -17.89 -15.59
N LYS A 88 11.58 -16.81 -15.19
CA LYS A 88 11.33 -16.19 -13.87
C LYS A 88 10.24 -15.13 -13.95
N LEU A 89 10.26 -14.28 -14.97
CA LEU A 89 9.28 -13.19 -15.11
C LEU A 89 8.05 -13.57 -15.95
N ASP A 90 8.03 -14.74 -16.57
CA ASP A 90 6.88 -15.25 -17.35
C ASP A 90 6.55 -14.34 -18.55
N ILE A 91 7.59 -13.82 -19.20
CA ILE A 91 7.46 -12.95 -20.37
C ILE A 91 7.52 -13.83 -21.63
N ASP A 92 6.52 -13.69 -22.50
CA ASP A 92 6.52 -14.38 -23.78
C ASP A 92 7.70 -13.93 -24.65
N LYS A 93 8.38 -14.90 -25.30
CA LYS A 93 9.53 -14.65 -26.16
C LYS A 93 9.21 -13.70 -27.32
N SER A 94 7.94 -13.60 -27.75
CA SER A 94 7.52 -12.66 -28.79
C SER A 94 7.71 -11.19 -28.42
N PHE A 95 7.81 -10.87 -27.11
CA PHE A 95 8.04 -9.53 -26.59
C PHE A 95 9.49 -9.27 -26.19
N ILE A 96 10.41 -10.17 -26.53
CA ILE A 96 11.85 -10.01 -26.26
C ILE A 96 12.53 -9.73 -27.59
N HIS A 97 13.01 -8.50 -27.75
CA HIS A 97 13.62 -8.03 -28.98
C HIS A 97 15.13 -7.97 -28.83
N CYS A 98 15.88 -8.53 -29.77
CA CYS A 98 17.33 -8.69 -29.65
C CYS A 98 18.09 -8.12 -30.85
N TRP A 99 19.27 -7.55 -30.59
CA TRP A 99 20.15 -7.01 -31.62
C TRP A 99 21.60 -7.37 -31.38
N LEU A 100 22.28 -7.77 -32.44
CA LEU A 100 23.72 -7.90 -32.45
C LEU A 100 24.31 -6.53 -32.77
N SER A 101 25.20 -6.02 -31.92
CA SER A 101 25.71 -4.66 -32.07
C SER A 101 26.58 -4.44 -33.31
N GLY A 102 27.12 -5.52 -33.91
CA GLY A 102 28.04 -5.48 -35.04
C GLY A 102 29.52 -5.43 -34.64
N LYS A 103 29.84 -5.61 -33.35
CA LYS A 103 31.21 -5.79 -32.87
C LYS A 103 31.27 -7.01 -31.95
N LYS A 104 31.13 -6.81 -30.65
CA LYS A 104 31.14 -7.89 -29.63
C LYS A 104 30.00 -7.77 -28.61
N GLY A 105 29.02 -6.91 -28.89
CA GLY A 105 27.94 -6.60 -27.94
C GLY A 105 26.58 -7.07 -28.41
N VAL A 106 25.65 -7.20 -27.48
CA VAL A 106 24.26 -7.58 -27.72
C VAL A 106 23.36 -6.59 -26.98
N HIS A 107 22.28 -6.17 -27.63
CA HIS A 107 21.23 -5.39 -26.97
C HIS A 107 19.95 -6.21 -26.88
N VAL A 108 19.29 -6.15 -25.74
CA VAL A 108 17.98 -6.78 -25.54
C VAL A 108 17.01 -5.72 -25.05
N THR A 109 15.79 -5.70 -25.60
CA THR A 109 14.72 -4.84 -25.09
C THR A 109 13.43 -5.62 -24.85
N VAL A 110 12.63 -5.13 -23.92
CA VAL A 110 11.29 -5.63 -23.60
C VAL A 110 10.33 -4.43 -23.53
N PRO A 111 9.16 -4.49 -24.17
CA PRO A 111 8.17 -3.40 -24.16
C PRO A 111 7.87 -2.87 -22.77
N ALA A 112 7.73 -1.55 -22.66
CA ALA A 112 7.49 -0.87 -21.38
C ALA A 112 6.21 -1.37 -20.68
N ARG A 113 5.20 -1.74 -21.48
CA ARG A 113 3.90 -2.25 -21.01
C ARG A 113 4.01 -3.56 -20.25
N VAL A 114 5.00 -4.40 -20.56
CA VAL A 114 5.28 -5.64 -19.80
C VAL A 114 5.64 -5.33 -18.35
N PHE A 115 6.22 -4.16 -18.08
CA PHE A 115 6.52 -3.68 -16.73
C PHE A 115 5.43 -2.76 -16.15
N GLY A 116 4.25 -2.70 -16.79
CA GLY A 116 3.12 -1.87 -16.37
C GLY A 116 3.29 -0.37 -16.62
N LEU A 117 4.29 0.03 -17.41
CA LEU A 117 4.55 1.44 -17.70
C LEU A 117 3.64 1.95 -18.83
N LYS A 118 2.53 2.61 -18.46
CA LYS A 118 1.54 3.17 -19.39
C LYS A 118 1.70 4.66 -19.69
N ALA A 119 2.52 5.37 -18.92
CA ALA A 119 2.75 6.82 -19.07
C ALA A 119 4.22 7.18 -18.76
N PRO A 120 4.73 8.31 -19.26
CA PRO A 120 6.09 8.76 -18.97
C PRO A 120 6.31 9.00 -17.47
N VAL A 121 7.46 8.58 -16.93
CA VAL A 121 7.80 8.70 -15.51
C VAL A 121 9.18 9.33 -15.30
N LYS A 122 9.33 10.06 -14.19
CA LYS A 122 10.63 10.61 -13.78
C LYS A 122 11.59 9.49 -13.38
N ALA A 123 12.89 9.74 -13.59
CA ALA A 123 13.97 8.83 -13.21
C ALA A 123 13.86 7.38 -13.75
N LEU A 124 13.14 7.15 -14.85
CA LEU A 124 13.03 5.81 -15.48
C LEU A 124 14.39 5.12 -15.70
N PRO A 125 15.47 5.80 -16.16
CA PRO A 125 16.77 5.14 -16.29
C PRO A 125 17.24 4.52 -14.97
N LEU A 126 17.07 5.21 -13.85
CA LEU A 126 17.45 4.72 -12.53
C LEU A 126 16.51 3.60 -12.03
N ILE A 127 15.24 3.64 -12.40
CA ILE A 127 14.30 2.54 -12.12
C ILE A 127 14.72 1.29 -12.90
N TYR A 128 15.03 1.42 -14.18
CA TYR A 128 15.54 0.32 -15.00
C TYR A 128 16.88 -0.21 -14.51
N ARG A 129 17.76 0.66 -14.01
CA ARG A 129 18.98 0.22 -13.32
C ARG A 129 18.66 -0.73 -12.16
N GLU A 130 17.68 -0.39 -11.33
CA GLU A 130 17.28 -1.21 -10.17
C GLU A 130 16.59 -2.51 -10.58
N VAL A 131 15.92 -2.56 -11.73
CA VAL A 131 15.45 -3.80 -12.34
C VAL A 131 16.64 -4.65 -12.80
N ALA A 132 17.56 -4.07 -13.57
CA ALA A 132 18.74 -4.74 -14.08
C ALA A 132 19.65 -5.30 -12.97
N GLU A 133 19.80 -4.59 -11.86
CA GLU A 133 20.61 -5.03 -10.71
C GLU A 133 20.08 -6.35 -10.11
N THR A 134 18.76 -6.59 -10.13
CA THR A 134 18.19 -7.86 -9.63
C THR A 134 18.48 -9.07 -10.52
N MET A 135 18.95 -8.81 -11.74
CA MET A 135 19.22 -9.80 -12.78
C MET A 135 20.68 -9.75 -13.22
N LYS A 136 21.55 -9.03 -12.48
CA LYS A 136 22.89 -8.69 -12.93
C LYS A 136 23.73 -9.94 -13.24
N VAL A 137 24.34 -9.89 -14.42
CA VAL A 137 25.31 -10.87 -14.92
C VAL A 137 26.60 -10.13 -15.27
N GLU A 138 27.70 -10.88 -15.43
CA GLU A 138 29.06 -10.34 -15.58
C GLU A 138 29.20 -9.26 -16.67
N HIS A 139 28.62 -9.52 -17.85
CA HIS A 139 28.79 -8.66 -19.04
C HIS A 139 27.68 -7.63 -19.23
N LEU A 140 26.77 -7.46 -18.26
CA LEU A 140 25.70 -6.46 -18.33
C LEU A 140 26.25 -5.08 -17.95
N ASP A 141 26.28 -4.15 -18.90
CA ASP A 141 26.76 -2.79 -18.66
C ASP A 141 25.73 -1.99 -17.85
N MET A 142 26.03 -1.74 -16.58
CA MET A 142 25.16 -0.96 -15.69
C MET A 142 25.33 0.56 -15.86
N VAL A 143 26.35 1.04 -16.59
CA VAL A 143 26.64 2.46 -16.81
C VAL A 143 25.65 3.07 -17.80
N VAL A 144 25.01 2.25 -18.65
CA VAL A 144 24.04 2.69 -19.66
C VAL A 144 22.80 3.34 -19.06
N TYR A 145 22.48 3.05 -17.81
CA TYR A 145 21.34 3.62 -17.10
C TYR A 145 21.62 5.04 -16.59
N SER A 146 21.98 5.94 -17.51
CA SER A 146 22.26 7.34 -17.26
C SER A 146 21.02 8.20 -17.49
N ALA A 147 20.72 9.10 -16.54
CA ALA A 147 19.70 10.15 -16.72
C ALA A 147 20.19 11.26 -17.67
N GLY A 148 19.48 12.39 -17.70
CA GLY A 148 19.77 13.50 -18.62
C GLY A 148 19.32 13.15 -20.03
N ARG A 149 20.20 13.32 -21.03
CA ARG A 149 19.87 12.99 -22.44
C ARG A 149 19.60 11.50 -22.69
N GLY A 150 19.86 10.64 -21.70
CA GLY A 150 19.67 9.20 -21.81
C GLY A 150 20.81 8.50 -22.56
N ARG A 151 20.59 7.24 -22.95
CA ARG A 151 21.57 6.42 -23.65
C ARG A 151 21.30 6.37 -25.14
N MET A 152 22.35 6.60 -25.93
CA MET A 152 22.29 6.56 -27.39
C MET A 152 22.72 5.19 -27.91
N TRP A 153 21.91 4.60 -28.79
CA TRP A 153 22.20 3.36 -29.49
C TRP A 153 22.37 3.63 -30.98
N ARG A 154 23.26 2.86 -31.61
CA ARG A 154 23.37 2.84 -33.07
C ARG A 154 22.05 2.32 -33.65
N CYS A 155 21.58 2.95 -34.73
CA CYS A 155 20.42 2.49 -35.48
C CYS A 155 20.76 1.22 -36.28
N GLU A 156 19.74 0.40 -36.52
CA GLU A 156 19.88 -0.83 -37.31
C GLU A 156 20.38 -0.54 -38.73
N ASN A 157 21.14 -1.49 -39.28
CA ASN A 157 21.61 -1.49 -40.67
C ASN A 157 22.46 -0.28 -41.09
N ILE A 158 22.93 0.53 -40.14
CA ILE A 158 23.95 1.56 -40.40
C ILE A 158 25.34 0.94 -40.35
N GLN A 159 26.04 0.97 -41.50
CA GLN A 159 27.37 0.36 -41.62
C GLN A 159 28.38 1.02 -40.66
N ARG A 160 29.15 0.18 -39.97
CA ARG A 160 30.29 0.61 -39.15
C ARG A 160 31.51 0.87 -40.03
N PRO A 161 32.49 1.65 -39.57
CA PRO A 161 33.80 1.75 -40.23
C PRO A 161 34.50 0.39 -40.39
N THR A 162 34.18 -0.58 -39.53
CA THR A 162 34.66 -1.96 -39.59
C THR A 162 33.98 -2.81 -40.68
N GLY A 163 33.02 -2.26 -41.42
CA GLY A 163 32.28 -2.96 -42.48
C GLY A 163 31.03 -3.72 -42.00
N THR A 164 30.85 -3.90 -40.69
CA THR A 164 29.75 -4.66 -40.07
C THR A 164 28.52 -3.80 -39.73
N PHE A 165 27.39 -4.45 -39.47
CA PHE A 165 26.09 -3.82 -39.24
C PHE A 165 25.51 -4.21 -37.87
N LYS A 166 24.69 -3.33 -37.28
CA LYS A 166 23.80 -3.71 -36.17
C LYS A 166 22.56 -4.33 -36.77
N VAL A 167 22.26 -5.58 -36.42
CA VAL A 167 21.16 -6.36 -37.02
C VAL A 167 20.26 -6.94 -35.95
N GLY A 168 18.95 -6.99 -36.22
CA GLY A 168 17.96 -7.65 -35.37
C GLY A 168 18.03 -9.17 -35.51
N VAL A 169 17.78 -9.87 -34.41
CA VAL A 169 17.69 -11.34 -34.33
C VAL A 169 16.52 -11.71 -33.42
N THR A 170 15.86 -12.82 -33.72
CA THR A 170 14.81 -13.38 -32.87
C THR A 170 15.38 -13.99 -31.60
N TYR A 171 14.53 -14.17 -30.59
CA TYR A 171 14.88 -14.89 -29.36
C TYR A 171 15.48 -16.27 -29.66
N ASP A 172 14.82 -17.05 -30.52
CA ASP A 172 15.22 -18.42 -30.82
C ASP A 172 16.57 -18.46 -31.58
N GLU A 173 16.82 -17.52 -32.50
CA GLU A 173 18.14 -17.39 -33.17
C GLU A 173 19.27 -17.08 -32.17
N LEU A 174 18.99 -16.29 -31.12
CA LEU A 174 20.01 -15.83 -30.18
C LEU A 174 20.35 -16.85 -29.09
N VAL A 175 19.39 -17.65 -28.64
CA VAL A 175 19.61 -18.64 -27.58
C VAL A 175 20.66 -19.67 -27.97
N ASP A 176 20.63 -20.13 -29.23
CA ASP A 176 21.55 -21.14 -29.74
C ASP A 176 22.74 -20.54 -30.50
N MET A 177 22.92 -19.21 -30.46
CA MET A 177 23.92 -18.50 -31.26
C MET A 177 25.34 -18.73 -30.77
N ASP A 178 26.27 -19.00 -31.68
CA ASP A 178 27.71 -18.96 -31.42
C ASP A 178 28.41 -17.75 -32.06
N SER A 179 29.70 -17.57 -31.78
CA SER A 179 30.51 -16.47 -32.32
C SER A 179 30.63 -16.48 -33.85
N GLU A 180 30.58 -17.64 -34.51
CA GLU A 180 30.68 -17.75 -35.97
C GLU A 180 29.38 -17.29 -36.65
N GLN A 181 28.25 -17.71 -36.12
CA GLN A 181 26.92 -17.27 -36.52
C GLN A 181 26.74 -15.77 -36.27
N TYR A 182 27.19 -15.26 -35.12
CA TYR A 182 27.19 -13.82 -34.83
C TYR A 182 27.94 -13.05 -35.93
N ALA A 183 29.18 -13.46 -36.23
CA ALA A 183 30.03 -12.79 -37.22
C ALA A 183 29.40 -12.81 -38.62
N THR A 184 28.78 -13.92 -38.99
CA THR A 184 28.08 -14.09 -40.27
C THR A 184 26.89 -13.14 -40.38
N LEU A 185 26.06 -13.06 -39.33
CA LEU A 185 24.84 -12.24 -39.36
C LEU A 185 25.12 -10.74 -39.39
N VAL A 186 26.17 -10.27 -38.71
CA VAL A 186 26.53 -8.85 -38.68
C VAL A 186 27.28 -8.38 -39.94
N ALA A 187 27.69 -9.29 -40.83
CA ALA A 187 28.45 -8.95 -42.02
C ALA A 187 27.63 -8.21 -43.09
N GLN A 188 26.31 -8.33 -43.07
CA GLN A 188 25.39 -7.71 -44.03
C GLN A 188 24.15 -7.14 -43.32
N PRO A 189 23.47 -6.14 -43.90
CA PRO A 189 22.22 -5.63 -43.34
C PRO A 189 21.10 -6.68 -43.42
N ARG A 190 20.14 -6.62 -42.48
CA ARG A 190 18.96 -7.50 -42.43
C ARG A 190 17.66 -6.69 -42.50
N PRO A 191 16.53 -7.28 -42.94
CA PRO A 191 15.22 -6.65 -42.76
C PRO A 191 15.00 -6.26 -41.30
N SER A 192 14.43 -5.07 -41.07
CA SER A 192 14.14 -4.61 -39.71
C SER A 192 13.21 -5.57 -38.98
N MET A 193 13.53 -5.84 -37.72
CA MET A 193 12.77 -6.76 -36.88
C MET A 193 11.40 -6.17 -36.52
N ALA A 194 10.35 -6.99 -36.57
CA ALA A 194 9.04 -6.60 -36.07
C ALA A 194 9.08 -6.49 -34.53
N LEU A 195 8.66 -5.34 -34.00
CA LEU A 195 8.59 -5.09 -32.57
C LEU A 195 7.16 -5.32 -32.09
N ASN A 196 6.91 -6.47 -31.48
CA ASN A 196 5.58 -6.79 -30.97
C ASN A 196 5.32 -6.05 -29.65
N GLU A 197 4.07 -5.63 -29.45
CA GLU A 197 3.61 -4.93 -28.25
C GLU A 197 2.42 -5.69 -27.65
N PRO A 198 2.33 -5.84 -26.31
CA PRO A 198 1.18 -6.46 -25.67
C PRO A 198 -0.06 -5.54 -25.74
N SER A 199 -1.25 -6.14 -25.83
CA SER A 199 -2.52 -5.41 -25.80
C SER A 199 -2.84 -4.83 -24.42
N ASP A 200 -3.76 -3.86 -24.36
CA ASP A 200 -4.11 -3.13 -23.12
C ASP A 200 -4.72 -4.01 -22.01
N SER A 201 -5.26 -5.18 -22.36
CA SER A 201 -5.91 -6.11 -21.42
C SER A 201 -4.96 -7.16 -20.82
N VAL A 202 -3.74 -7.29 -21.34
CA VAL A 202 -2.75 -8.27 -20.87
C VAL A 202 -1.90 -7.67 -19.76
N ILE A 203 -1.79 -8.38 -18.64
CA ILE A 203 -0.99 -7.99 -17.47
C ILE A 203 0.14 -8.98 -17.25
N PHE A 204 1.27 -8.50 -16.71
CA PHE A 204 2.44 -9.32 -16.42
C PHE A 204 2.81 -9.17 -14.94
N PRO A 205 2.10 -9.88 -14.03
CA PRO A 205 2.13 -9.58 -12.60
C PRO A 205 3.53 -9.60 -11.98
N LYS A 206 4.40 -10.51 -12.43
CA LYS A 206 5.77 -10.64 -11.92
C LYS A 206 6.66 -9.47 -12.36
N ALA A 207 6.61 -9.09 -13.64
CA ALA A 207 7.37 -7.97 -14.17
C ALA A 207 6.88 -6.62 -13.61
N GLU A 208 5.56 -6.44 -13.49
CA GLU A 208 4.95 -5.25 -12.87
C GLU A 208 5.34 -5.12 -11.38
N ALA A 209 5.31 -6.22 -10.63
CA ALA A 209 5.75 -6.23 -9.24
C ALA A 209 7.24 -5.87 -9.10
N LEU A 210 8.09 -6.42 -9.97
CA LEU A 210 9.52 -6.10 -10.01
C LEU A 210 9.76 -4.62 -10.30
N PHE A 211 9.06 -4.06 -11.28
CA PHE A 211 9.16 -2.64 -11.61
C PHE A 211 8.71 -1.74 -10.45
N LYS A 212 7.60 -2.09 -9.77
CA LYS A 212 7.12 -1.36 -8.59
C LYS A 212 8.16 -1.37 -7.45
N ALA A 213 8.80 -2.51 -7.20
CA ALA A 213 9.87 -2.62 -6.21
C ALA A 213 11.12 -1.79 -6.60
N ALA A 214 11.52 -1.87 -7.88
CA ALA A 214 12.62 -1.09 -8.42
C ALA A 214 12.36 0.42 -8.32
N ARG A 215 11.13 0.88 -8.52
CA ARG A 215 10.75 2.29 -8.34
C ARG A 215 11.00 2.79 -6.92
N ILE A 216 10.67 1.98 -5.93
CA ILE A 216 10.91 2.30 -4.51
C ILE A 216 12.42 2.36 -4.22
N ARG A 217 13.20 1.40 -4.74
CA ARG A 217 14.66 1.38 -4.58
C ARG A 217 15.34 2.57 -5.27
N ALA A 218 14.89 2.92 -6.47
CA ALA A 218 15.39 4.07 -7.21
C ALA A 218 15.09 5.38 -6.46
N ALA A 219 13.88 5.56 -5.92
CA ALA A 219 13.55 6.72 -5.09
C ALA A 219 14.43 6.81 -3.83
N LYS A 220 14.66 5.67 -3.15
CA LYS A 220 15.59 5.57 -2.01
C LYS A 220 17.02 5.93 -2.42
N ARG A 221 17.48 5.52 -3.61
CA ARG A 221 18.81 5.84 -4.16
C ARG A 221 18.92 7.33 -4.49
N ILE A 222 17.92 7.91 -5.15
CA ILE A 222 17.90 9.35 -5.49
C ILE A 222 17.92 10.19 -4.21
N LYS A 223 17.12 9.83 -3.20
CA LYS A 223 17.15 10.51 -1.90
C LYS A 223 18.53 10.43 -1.25
N ALA A 224 19.19 9.27 -1.31
CA ALA A 224 20.55 9.08 -0.80
C ALA A 224 21.61 9.86 -1.60
N MET A 225 21.48 9.93 -2.93
CA MET A 225 22.35 10.72 -3.81
C MET A 225 22.21 12.23 -3.53
N LYS A 226 21.01 12.69 -3.17
CA LYS A 226 20.75 14.09 -2.81
C LYS A 226 21.08 14.42 -1.35
N SER A 227 21.12 13.43 -0.47
CA SER A 227 21.43 13.59 0.95
C SER A 227 22.92 13.48 1.27
N SER A 228 23.80 13.42 0.26
CA SER A 228 25.25 13.40 0.51
C SER A 228 25.69 14.76 1.04
N VAL A 229 26.32 14.75 2.22
CA VAL A 229 26.81 15.91 2.98
C VAL A 229 27.49 16.93 2.06
N VAL A 230 26.85 18.07 1.87
CA VAL A 230 27.47 19.25 1.29
C VAL A 230 28.29 19.90 2.40
N VAL A 231 29.61 19.97 2.25
CA VAL A 231 30.41 20.85 3.10
C VAL A 231 30.10 22.28 2.64
N PRO A 232 29.55 23.17 3.51
CA PRO A 232 29.26 24.56 3.12
C PRO A 232 30.50 25.24 2.57
N LYS A 233 30.34 26.08 1.53
CA LYS A 233 31.45 26.76 0.84
C LYS A 233 32.30 27.57 1.83
N GLU A 234 31.64 28.18 2.80
CA GLU A 234 32.24 29.00 3.85
C GLU A 234 33.19 28.19 4.73
N LYS A 235 32.86 26.92 5.02
CA LYS A 235 33.72 26.03 5.81
C LYS A 235 34.95 25.57 5.02
N LEU A 236 34.85 25.43 3.69
CA LEU A 236 35.98 25.07 2.83
C LEU A 236 36.93 26.27 2.61
N GLN A 237 36.36 27.47 2.45
CA GLN A 237 37.12 28.72 2.33
C GLN A 237 37.87 29.07 3.62
N ALA A 238 37.34 28.70 4.79
CA ALA A 238 37.98 28.93 6.08
C ALA A 238 39.16 27.98 6.39
N LEU A 239 39.48 27.03 5.51
CA LEU A 239 40.57 26.09 5.74
C LEU A 239 41.94 26.74 5.47
N THR A 240 42.80 26.71 6.48
CA THR A 240 44.20 27.15 6.38
C THR A 240 45.10 26.10 5.73
N GLU A 241 44.71 24.82 5.75
CA GLU A 241 45.51 23.71 5.23
C GLU A 241 44.72 22.84 4.24
N VAL A 242 45.43 22.14 3.36
CA VAL A 242 44.84 21.18 2.41
C VAL A 242 44.34 19.93 3.17
N PRO A 243 43.05 19.59 3.13
CA PRO A 243 42.52 18.43 3.86
C PRO A 243 43.10 17.11 3.38
N GLY A 244 43.30 16.16 4.30
CA GLY A 244 43.96 14.88 4.01
C GLY A 244 43.39 14.06 2.84
N CYS A 245 42.08 14.14 2.54
CA CYS A 245 41.52 13.48 1.35
C CYS A 245 41.91 14.17 0.02
N ILE A 246 42.10 15.49 0.04
CA ILE A 246 42.63 16.23 -1.11
C ILE A 246 44.14 16.03 -1.20
N GLN A 247 44.85 16.03 -0.08
CA GLN A 247 46.28 15.70 -0.05
C GLN A 247 46.52 14.35 -0.72
N LYS A 248 45.73 13.34 -0.34
CA LYS A 248 45.77 12.02 -0.96
C LYS A 248 45.48 12.05 -2.46
N LEU A 249 44.47 12.82 -2.90
CA LEU A 249 44.16 12.97 -4.33
C LEU A 249 45.34 13.58 -5.12
N ILE A 250 46.01 14.60 -4.57
CA ILE A 250 47.11 15.29 -5.25
C ILE A 250 48.46 14.60 -5.14
N THR A 251 48.63 13.63 -4.24
CA THR A 251 49.87 12.86 -4.09
C THR A 251 49.78 11.44 -4.61
N GLU A 252 48.66 10.74 -4.36
CA GLU A 252 48.47 9.33 -4.71
C GLU A 252 47.58 9.14 -5.94
N GLY A 253 46.75 10.13 -6.29
CA GLY A 253 45.93 10.11 -7.51
C GLY A 253 44.65 9.28 -7.40
N ASP A 254 44.31 8.60 -8.50
CA ASP A 254 43.15 7.74 -8.65
C ASP A 254 43.38 6.31 -8.10
N SER A 255 42.32 5.73 -7.56
CA SER A 255 42.26 4.32 -7.20
C SER A 255 42.21 3.41 -8.44
N PRO A 256 42.46 2.09 -8.31
CA PRO A 256 42.36 1.14 -9.43
C PRO A 256 40.99 1.10 -10.12
N GLU A 257 39.94 1.59 -9.47
CA GLU A 257 38.57 1.67 -10.00
C GLU A 257 38.24 3.02 -10.66
N SER A 258 39.19 3.96 -10.65
CA SER A 258 39.06 5.30 -11.20
C SER A 258 40.09 5.55 -12.30
N ASN A 259 40.00 6.69 -12.98
CA ASN A 259 40.99 7.13 -13.96
C ASN A 259 41.38 8.61 -13.77
N TRP A 260 42.49 9.00 -14.41
CA TRP A 260 43.00 10.38 -14.46
C TRP A 260 41.93 11.45 -14.68
N ASN A 261 40.97 11.22 -15.59
CA ASN A 261 39.95 12.23 -15.89
C ASN A 261 39.02 12.45 -14.70
N GLN A 262 38.65 11.37 -13.99
CA GLN A 262 37.86 11.46 -12.77
C GLN A 262 38.64 12.18 -11.66
N ALA A 263 39.93 11.90 -11.49
CA ALA A 263 40.80 12.61 -10.54
C ALA A 263 40.94 14.11 -10.84
N ALA A 264 41.27 14.45 -12.09
CA ALA A 264 41.38 15.84 -12.53
C ALA A 264 40.05 16.61 -12.39
N MET A 265 38.93 15.93 -12.56
CA MET A 265 37.60 16.50 -12.35
C MET A 265 37.32 16.82 -10.87
N GLN A 266 37.75 15.96 -9.94
CA GLN A 266 37.63 16.23 -8.50
C GLN A 266 38.56 17.34 -8.04
N VAL A 267 39.79 17.41 -8.57
CA VAL A 267 40.72 18.53 -8.33
C VAL A 267 40.07 19.84 -8.73
N ALA A 268 39.55 19.94 -9.96
CA ALA A 268 38.93 21.16 -10.45
C ALA A 268 37.67 21.55 -9.64
N ALA A 269 36.85 20.57 -9.26
CA ALA A 269 35.66 20.80 -8.45
C ALA A 269 36.02 21.33 -7.06
N TYR A 270 37.03 20.76 -6.39
CA TYR A 270 37.51 21.22 -5.08
C TYR A 270 38.08 22.64 -5.16
N VAL A 271 38.92 22.93 -6.16
CA VAL A 271 39.50 24.27 -6.35
C VAL A 271 38.41 25.31 -6.51
N ALA A 272 37.41 25.08 -7.37
CA ALA A 272 36.30 26.01 -7.56
C ALA A 272 35.36 26.13 -6.34
N ALA A 273 35.43 25.19 -5.38
CA ALA A 273 34.66 25.24 -4.14
C ALA A 273 35.41 25.95 -3.01
N ARG A 274 36.75 25.92 -3.00
CA ARG A 274 37.59 26.56 -1.97
C ARG A 274 38.12 27.93 -2.36
N TYR A 275 38.50 28.14 -3.61
CA TYR A 275 39.19 29.34 -4.07
C TYR A 275 38.30 30.16 -5.00
N GLU A 276 38.60 31.46 -5.12
CA GLU A 276 38.07 32.31 -6.18
C GLU A 276 39.00 32.27 -7.42
N ARG A 277 38.52 32.76 -8.56
CA ARG A 277 39.31 32.74 -9.81
C ARG A 277 40.62 33.54 -9.71
N ASP A 278 40.60 34.60 -8.90
CA ASP A 278 41.71 35.53 -8.75
C ASP A 278 42.83 34.95 -7.87
N ASP A 279 42.57 33.87 -7.13
CA ASP A 279 43.55 33.15 -6.28
C ASP A 279 44.44 32.18 -7.09
N ALA A 280 44.66 32.50 -8.37
CA ALA A 280 45.26 31.60 -9.36
C ALA A 280 46.65 31.09 -8.97
N ASP A 281 47.47 31.96 -8.40
CA ASP A 281 48.82 31.61 -7.98
C ASP A 281 48.80 30.66 -6.78
N GLU A 282 47.83 30.81 -5.87
CA GLU A 282 47.72 30.04 -4.63
C GLU A 282 47.25 28.60 -4.90
N TYR A 283 46.10 28.42 -5.57
CA TYR A 283 45.62 27.06 -5.86
C TYR A 283 46.51 26.34 -6.89
N THR A 284 47.25 27.07 -7.71
CA THR A 284 48.23 26.46 -8.63
C THR A 284 49.38 25.85 -7.85
N ALA A 285 49.93 26.57 -6.87
CA ALA A 285 51.00 26.10 -6.02
C ALA A 285 50.55 24.98 -5.08
N ASP A 286 49.39 25.12 -4.43
CA ASP A 286 48.94 24.22 -3.37
C ASP A 286 48.31 22.92 -3.87
N ILE A 287 47.67 22.95 -5.03
CA ILE A 287 46.81 21.85 -5.51
C ILE A 287 47.23 21.38 -6.90
N VAL A 288 47.29 22.28 -7.88
CA VAL A 288 47.46 21.89 -9.30
C VAL A 288 48.86 21.33 -9.57
N GLU A 289 49.91 22.00 -9.11
CA GLU A 289 51.28 21.53 -9.35
C GLU A 289 51.62 20.23 -8.63
N PRO A 290 51.24 20.04 -7.35
CA PRO A 290 51.37 18.74 -6.69
C PRO A 290 50.65 17.62 -7.46
N PHE A 291 49.41 17.83 -7.91
CA PHE A 291 48.67 16.83 -8.67
C PHE A 291 49.31 16.49 -10.02
N VAL A 292 49.72 17.51 -10.79
CA VAL A 292 50.35 17.32 -12.11
C VAL A 292 51.70 16.61 -12.00
N THR A 293 52.42 16.85 -10.90
CA THR A 293 53.75 16.30 -10.66
C THR A 293 53.67 14.85 -10.16
N ASN A 294 52.83 14.59 -9.16
CA ASN A 294 52.82 13.31 -8.45
C ASN A 294 51.93 12.25 -9.08
N VAL A 295 50.90 12.64 -9.84
CA VAL A 295 49.94 11.70 -10.41
C VAL A 295 50.25 11.45 -11.89
N GLU A 296 50.37 10.17 -12.25
CA GLU A 296 50.72 9.74 -13.60
C GLU A 296 49.50 9.48 -14.48
N SER A 297 49.67 9.56 -15.80
CA SER A 297 48.61 9.27 -16.77
C SER A 297 49.20 8.64 -18.02
N SER A 298 48.76 7.44 -18.35
CA SER A 298 49.14 6.74 -19.59
C SER A 298 48.71 7.47 -20.85
N ALA A 299 47.61 8.23 -20.79
CA ALA A 299 47.11 9.05 -21.89
C ALA A 299 47.76 10.44 -21.99
N ARG A 300 48.49 10.87 -20.95
CA ARG A 300 49.09 12.22 -20.83
C ARG A 300 50.49 12.12 -20.19
N PRO A 301 51.51 11.71 -20.97
CA PRO A 301 52.83 11.38 -20.43
C PRO A 301 53.61 12.61 -19.96
N SER A 302 53.37 13.81 -20.50
CA SER A 302 54.09 15.02 -20.10
C SER A 302 53.33 15.86 -19.07
N ALA A 303 54.06 16.45 -18.11
CA ALA A 303 53.50 17.39 -17.13
C ALA A 303 52.79 18.59 -17.80
N LYS A 304 53.29 19.04 -18.96
CA LYS A 304 52.68 20.10 -19.76
C LYS A 304 51.28 19.73 -20.27
N GLU A 305 51.08 18.48 -20.71
CA GLU A 305 49.77 17.98 -21.16
C GLU A 305 48.80 17.73 -20.01
N ARG A 306 49.31 17.26 -18.87
CA ARG A 306 48.53 17.09 -17.64
C ARG A 306 48.03 18.44 -17.12
N ARG A 307 48.90 19.46 -17.05
CA ARG A 307 48.54 20.82 -16.65
C ARG A 307 47.46 21.43 -17.56
N LYS A 308 47.67 21.39 -18.88
CA LYS A 308 46.70 21.90 -19.86
C LYS A 308 45.32 21.23 -19.72
N HIS A 309 45.28 19.96 -19.32
CA HIS A 309 44.03 19.25 -19.08
C HIS A 309 43.31 19.75 -17.81
N VAL A 310 44.04 19.91 -16.71
CA VAL A 310 43.49 20.42 -15.44
C VAL A 310 42.98 21.86 -15.62
N GLU A 311 43.71 22.72 -16.32
CA GLU A 311 43.28 24.08 -16.69
C GLU A 311 41.95 24.08 -17.47
N GLY A 312 41.78 23.14 -18.39
CA GLY A 312 40.52 22.95 -19.12
C GLY A 312 39.35 22.56 -18.20
N MET A 313 39.61 21.77 -17.16
CA MET A 313 38.61 21.37 -16.17
C MET A 313 38.31 22.50 -15.17
N LEU A 314 39.30 23.27 -14.74
CA LEU A 314 39.13 24.45 -13.87
C LEU A 314 38.21 25.48 -14.52
N ASN A 315 38.40 25.78 -15.80
CA ASN A 315 37.51 26.67 -16.54
C ASN A 315 36.04 26.19 -16.53
N ARG A 316 35.82 24.88 -16.61
CA ARG A 316 34.47 24.29 -16.50
C ARG A 316 33.93 24.33 -15.07
N ALA A 317 34.78 24.20 -14.06
CA ALA A 317 34.36 24.21 -12.67
C ALA A 317 33.98 25.63 -12.19
N PHE A 318 34.80 26.63 -12.48
CA PHE A 318 34.49 28.02 -12.13
C PHE A 318 33.31 28.62 -12.90
N THR A 319 32.87 28.01 -14.01
CA THR A 319 31.62 28.39 -14.71
C THR A 319 30.38 27.73 -14.10
N GLY A 320 30.52 27.06 -12.94
CA GLY A 320 29.41 26.42 -12.22
C GLY A 320 28.99 25.05 -12.76
N ARG A 321 29.66 24.53 -13.81
CA ARG A 321 29.30 23.25 -14.44
C ARG A 321 29.82 22.02 -13.70
N LEU A 322 30.64 22.19 -12.66
CA LEU A 322 31.12 21.12 -11.77
C LEU A 322 30.95 21.57 -10.32
N LYS A 323 30.29 20.75 -9.49
CA LYS A 323 30.12 20.97 -8.05
C LYS A 323 30.98 19.98 -7.26
N PHE A 324 31.63 20.46 -6.19
CA PHE A 324 32.38 19.60 -5.28
C PHE A 324 31.44 18.81 -4.37
N LEU A 325 31.65 17.50 -4.28
CA LEU A 325 30.93 16.61 -3.38
C LEU A 325 31.92 15.60 -2.76
N PRO A 326 31.86 15.32 -1.45
CA PRO A 326 32.76 14.36 -0.80
C PRO A 326 32.65 12.92 -1.33
N GLY A 327 31.46 12.48 -1.72
CA GLY A 327 31.22 11.12 -2.23
C GLY A 327 32.02 10.80 -3.50
N PRO A 328 31.88 11.60 -4.58
CA PRO A 328 32.69 11.47 -5.79
C PRO A 328 34.21 11.53 -5.54
N LEU A 329 34.68 12.38 -4.62
CA LEU A 329 36.09 12.40 -4.24
C LEU A 329 36.54 11.07 -3.63
N ILE A 330 35.78 10.55 -2.66
CA ILE A 330 36.11 9.30 -1.96
C ILE A 330 36.12 8.12 -2.93
N ALA A 331 35.18 8.07 -3.87
CA ALA A 331 35.16 7.06 -4.92
C ALA A 331 36.41 7.13 -5.80
N THR A 332 36.89 8.34 -6.12
CA THR A 332 38.11 8.52 -6.92
C THR A 332 39.36 8.03 -6.18
N ILE A 333 39.54 8.39 -4.90
CA ILE A 333 40.74 8.02 -4.12
C ILE A 333 40.66 6.64 -3.44
N GLY A 334 39.52 5.94 -3.59
CA GLY A 334 39.25 4.60 -3.06
C GLY A 334 39.02 4.55 -1.55
N LYS A 335 40.06 4.86 -0.75
CA LYS A 335 39.99 4.84 0.73
C LYS A 335 40.18 6.26 1.28
N PRO A 336 39.25 6.79 2.10
CA PRO A 336 39.40 8.13 2.69
C PRO A 336 40.56 8.18 3.69
N CYS A 337 41.07 9.39 3.97
CA CYS A 337 42.15 9.57 4.96
C CYS A 337 41.66 9.29 6.40
N GLY A 338 40.35 9.44 6.65
CA GLY A 338 39.74 9.10 7.94
C GLY A 338 40.01 10.10 9.06
N HIS A 339 40.49 11.31 8.78
CA HIS A 339 40.78 12.32 9.82
C HIS A 339 40.57 13.78 9.38
N CYS A 340 40.08 14.04 8.16
CA CYS A 340 39.87 15.41 7.66
C CYS A 340 38.39 15.78 7.51
N ILE A 341 38.08 17.08 7.51
CA ILE A 341 36.72 17.63 7.42
C ILE A 341 35.89 17.11 6.22
N ILE A 342 36.58 16.68 5.15
CA ILE A 342 35.94 16.16 3.94
C ILE A 342 35.45 14.71 4.11
N CYS A 343 36.18 13.88 4.87
CA CYS A 343 35.79 12.49 5.14
C CYS A 343 35.20 12.26 6.53
N ARG A 344 35.32 13.24 7.43
CA ARG A 344 34.88 13.24 8.82
C ARG A 344 34.37 14.64 9.16
N GLY A 345 33.05 14.84 9.08
CA GLY A 345 32.40 16.10 9.46
C GLY A 345 32.29 16.31 10.98
N ASP A 346 33.00 15.50 11.78
CA ASP A 346 32.80 15.26 13.21
C ASP A 346 34.07 15.47 14.08
N VAL A 347 35.12 16.13 13.57
CA VAL A 347 36.31 16.43 14.39
C VAL A 347 36.11 17.76 15.14
N GLU A 348 35.68 17.69 16.40
CA GLU A 348 35.83 18.75 17.40
C GLU A 348 36.87 18.36 18.46
N ASN A 349 37.38 19.38 19.18
CA ASN A 349 38.55 19.39 20.07
C ASN A 349 38.48 18.33 21.22
N PRO A 350 39.62 17.78 21.71
CA PRO A 350 39.67 16.78 22.79
C PRO A 350 39.14 17.19 24.17
N GLU A 351 38.71 18.43 24.36
CA GLU A 351 38.34 19.01 25.68
C GLU A 351 36.87 18.75 26.08
N GLN A 352 36.06 18.09 25.25
CA GLN A 352 34.66 17.78 25.54
C GLN A 352 34.42 16.30 25.88
N LYS A 353 35.19 15.74 26.82
CA LYS A 353 34.80 14.47 27.46
C LYS A 353 33.51 14.69 28.26
N GLY A 354 32.52 13.83 28.03
CA GLY A 354 31.27 13.79 28.80
C GLY A 354 31.50 13.44 30.27
N SER A 355 30.43 13.46 31.07
CA SER A 355 30.42 13.18 32.51
C SER A 355 31.27 11.97 32.92
N ASP A 356 32.07 12.13 33.99
CA ASP A 356 32.88 11.07 34.63
C ASP A 356 32.02 10.06 35.45
N ASP A 357 30.71 9.99 35.19
CA ASP A 357 29.82 9.09 35.93
C ASP A 357 30.07 7.63 35.50
N GLU A 358 30.36 6.74 36.45
CA GLU A 358 30.63 5.32 36.17
C GLU A 358 29.37 4.62 35.60
N ASP A 359 28.20 5.13 35.95
CA ASP A 359 26.90 4.56 35.56
C ASP A 359 26.53 4.82 34.09
N ASP A 360 27.18 5.80 33.45
CA ASP A 360 26.99 6.11 32.03
C ASP A 360 27.93 5.28 31.11
N PHE A 361 28.64 4.28 31.64
CA PHE A 361 29.55 3.42 30.89
C PHE A 361 29.16 1.93 30.91
N ASP A 362 29.10 1.31 29.72
CA ASP A 362 28.98 -0.14 29.58
C ASP A 362 30.35 -0.79 29.31
N PRO A 363 30.95 -1.48 30.30
CA PRO A 363 32.26 -2.13 30.15
C PRO A 363 32.25 -3.29 29.16
N ARG A 364 31.08 -3.86 28.80
CA ARG A 364 31.01 -4.99 27.86
C ARG A 364 31.18 -4.56 26.41
N THR A 365 30.73 -3.35 26.10
CA THR A 365 30.80 -2.77 24.76
C THR A 365 31.85 -1.67 24.65
N SER A 366 32.42 -1.25 25.79
CA SER A 366 33.31 -0.09 25.90
C SER A 366 32.65 1.21 25.41
N ILE A 367 31.33 1.34 25.63
CA ILE A 367 30.55 2.51 25.18
C ILE A 367 30.13 3.34 26.38
N ARG A 368 30.40 4.65 26.30
CA ARG A 368 29.95 5.67 27.25
C ARG A 368 28.83 6.50 26.65
N ALA A 369 27.82 6.84 27.44
CA ALA A 369 26.83 7.85 27.14
C ALA A 369 27.27 9.21 27.70
N ALA A 370 27.00 10.28 26.96
CA ALA A 370 27.21 11.65 27.41
C ALA A 370 26.13 12.56 26.82
N THR A 371 25.96 13.77 27.35
CA THR A 371 24.94 14.72 26.87
C THR A 371 24.98 14.93 25.35
N ILE A 372 26.18 14.89 24.76
CA ILE A 372 26.44 15.14 23.34
C ILE A 372 26.51 13.87 22.46
N GLY A 373 26.15 12.70 22.99
CA GLY A 373 26.10 11.44 22.24
C GLY A 373 26.81 10.25 22.89
N TYR A 374 26.91 9.15 22.16
CA TYR A 374 27.63 7.95 22.59
C TYR A 374 29.07 7.93 22.09
N PHE A 375 29.99 7.40 22.89
CA PHE A 375 31.43 7.34 22.60
C PHE A 375 31.95 5.92 22.83
N LEU A 376 32.76 5.42 21.90
CA LEU A 376 33.54 4.20 22.10
C LEU A 376 34.88 4.57 22.74
N GLU A 377 35.12 4.12 23.97
CA GLU A 377 36.37 4.36 24.68
C GLU A 377 37.43 3.31 24.32
N ASN A 378 38.52 3.76 23.73
CA ASN A 378 39.76 2.99 23.57
C ASN A 378 40.88 3.70 24.35
N GLU A 379 41.94 2.96 24.73
CA GLU A 379 43.12 3.51 25.44
C GLU A 379 43.70 4.72 24.67
N GLY A 380 43.37 5.94 25.11
CA GLY A 380 43.98 7.20 24.66
C GLY A 380 43.13 8.17 23.84
N SER A 381 42.00 7.78 23.22
CA SER A 381 41.04 8.74 22.62
C SER A 381 39.67 8.09 22.36
N GLY A 382 38.59 8.74 22.81
CA GLY A 382 37.22 8.25 22.62
C GLY A 382 36.71 8.56 21.20
N ARG A 383 36.23 7.55 20.48
CA ARG A 383 35.61 7.72 19.15
C ARG A 383 34.10 7.96 19.31
N LYS A 384 33.62 9.15 18.93
CA LYS A 384 32.18 9.46 18.93
C LYS A 384 31.42 8.54 17.96
N LEU A 385 30.30 7.99 18.40
CA LEU A 385 29.42 7.06 17.68
C LEU A 385 28.12 7.72 17.18
N THR A 386 27.58 8.64 17.99
CA THR A 386 26.38 9.43 17.67
C THR A 386 26.55 10.84 18.21
N THR A 387 25.76 11.81 17.72
CA THR A 387 25.64 13.13 18.35
C THR A 387 24.41 13.28 19.25
N PHE A 388 23.65 12.20 19.44
CA PHE A 388 22.47 12.15 20.30
C PHE A 388 22.58 11.01 21.32
N THR A 389 21.88 11.11 22.44
CA THR A 389 21.68 9.99 23.38
C THR A 389 20.22 9.60 23.48
N PHE A 390 19.97 8.30 23.65
CA PHE A 390 18.62 7.74 23.76
C PHE A 390 18.51 6.86 25.00
N TRP A 391 17.65 7.26 25.93
CA TRP A 391 17.46 6.58 27.21
C TRP A 391 16.11 5.87 27.22
N PRO A 392 16.05 4.56 26.96
CA PRO A 392 14.80 3.83 26.91
C PRO A 392 14.17 3.71 28.30
N HIS A 393 12.87 3.97 28.40
CA HIS A 393 12.08 3.70 29.61
C HIS A 393 10.90 2.76 29.35
N THR A 394 10.53 2.49 28.09
CA THR A 394 9.44 1.57 27.74
C THR A 394 9.83 0.66 26.57
N GLU A 395 9.54 -0.62 26.67
CA GLU A 395 9.61 -1.59 25.58
C GLU A 395 8.26 -1.76 24.90
N VAL A 396 8.24 -1.72 23.56
CA VAL A 396 7.02 -1.82 22.75
C VAL A 396 6.95 -3.17 22.06
N TYR A 397 5.80 -3.82 22.20
CA TYR A 397 5.43 -5.08 21.57
C TYR A 397 4.10 -4.91 20.84
N ASP A 398 3.81 -5.76 19.86
CA ASP A 398 2.48 -5.84 19.25
C ASP A 398 1.75 -7.10 19.74
N LEU A 399 0.43 -7.02 19.82
CA LEU A 399 -0.45 -8.17 20.04
C LEU A 399 -0.50 -9.03 18.75
N GLU A 400 -0.09 -10.29 18.84
CA GLU A 400 -0.21 -11.28 17.76
C GLU A 400 -1.37 -12.26 18.02
N ASP A 401 -2.04 -12.67 16.94
CA ASP A 401 -3.11 -13.69 16.95
C ASP A 401 -2.55 -15.09 17.23
N VAL A 402 -3.23 -15.89 18.07
CA VAL A 402 -2.86 -17.30 18.34
C VAL A 402 -4.05 -18.24 18.10
N SER A 403 -3.72 -19.52 17.87
CA SER A 403 -4.55 -20.63 17.38
C SER A 403 -5.92 -20.80 18.04
N ALA A 404 -6.82 -21.45 17.30
CA ALA A 404 -8.24 -21.66 17.65
C ALA A 404 -8.50 -22.30 19.03
N ASP A 405 -7.51 -22.99 19.62
CA ASP A 405 -7.76 -23.85 20.79
C ASP A 405 -7.39 -23.23 22.14
N GLN A 406 -6.67 -22.10 22.18
CA GLN A 406 -6.32 -21.45 23.44
C GLN A 406 -6.24 -19.93 23.24
N VAL A 407 -7.11 -19.19 23.94
CA VAL A 407 -7.08 -17.71 24.06
C VAL A 407 -5.84 -17.31 24.86
N LEU A 408 -4.67 -17.47 24.25
CA LEU A 408 -3.39 -16.99 24.73
C LEU A 408 -2.95 -15.94 23.73
N PHE A 409 -3.24 -14.68 24.03
CA PHE A 409 -2.63 -13.57 23.32
C PHE A 409 -1.11 -13.70 23.39
N LYS A 410 -0.45 -13.79 22.24
CA LYS A 410 1.01 -13.84 22.18
C LYS A 410 1.52 -12.46 21.82
N GLU A 411 2.54 -12.02 22.52
CA GLU A 411 3.25 -10.79 22.17
C GLU A 411 4.22 -11.10 21.04
N SER A 412 4.36 -10.16 20.10
CA SER A 412 5.41 -10.21 19.10
C SER A 412 6.80 -10.20 19.77
N PRO A 413 7.89 -10.45 19.03
CA PRO A 413 9.20 -9.93 19.42
C PRO A 413 9.11 -8.40 19.61
N ARG A 414 10.00 -7.83 20.43
CA ARG A 414 10.03 -6.37 20.66
C ARG A 414 10.13 -5.62 19.34
N ARG A 415 9.28 -4.59 19.20
CA ARG A 415 9.13 -3.79 17.99
C ARG A 415 9.85 -2.46 18.06
N ALA A 416 9.89 -1.86 19.25
CA ALA A 416 10.53 -0.57 19.48
C ALA A 416 10.88 -0.38 20.95
N TYR A 417 11.63 0.67 21.21
CA TYR A 417 11.77 1.32 22.50
C TYR A 417 11.10 2.68 22.45
N ILE A 418 10.47 3.12 23.54
CA ILE A 418 10.15 4.53 23.78
C ILE A 418 11.09 5.03 24.87
N GLY A 419 11.64 6.21 24.66
CA GLY A 419 12.67 6.75 25.51
C GLY A 419 12.97 8.22 25.27
N LYS A 420 13.70 8.78 26.24
CA LYS A 420 14.18 10.15 26.20
C LYS A 420 15.32 10.28 25.21
N LEU A 421 15.08 11.00 24.12
CA LEU A 421 16.07 11.34 23.11
C LEU A 421 16.58 12.76 23.34
N ILE A 422 17.89 12.90 23.51
CA ILE A 422 18.60 14.18 23.64
C ILE A 422 19.45 14.36 22.38
N ASP A 423 19.21 15.42 21.62
CA ASP A 423 20.00 15.72 20.41
C ASP A 423 21.28 16.51 20.72
N ASP A 424 22.03 16.84 19.68
CA ASP A 424 23.34 17.49 19.78
C ASP A 424 23.28 18.97 20.16
N LEU A 425 22.09 19.58 20.07
CA LEU A 425 21.80 20.92 20.60
C LEU A 425 21.28 20.86 22.05
N GLY A 426 21.17 19.67 22.63
CA GLY A 426 20.62 19.43 23.95
C GLY A 426 19.10 19.50 24.02
N GLN A 427 18.38 19.49 22.88
CA GLN A 427 16.92 19.42 22.89
C GLN A 427 16.47 18.04 23.32
N VAL A 428 15.44 18.02 24.16
CA VAL A 428 14.93 16.81 24.78
C VAL A 428 13.56 16.47 24.20
N VAL A 429 13.37 15.22 23.83
CA VAL A 429 12.04 14.63 23.60
C VAL A 429 11.90 13.41 24.48
N GLU A 430 10.96 13.49 25.43
CA GLU A 430 10.78 12.46 26.45
C GLU A 430 10.25 11.14 25.87
N ASP A 431 9.25 11.18 24.98
CA ASP A 431 8.64 9.97 24.41
C ASP A 431 9.00 9.77 22.92
N HIS A 432 10.28 9.59 22.61
CA HIS A 432 10.69 9.25 21.24
C HIS A 432 10.62 7.76 20.99
N GLU A 433 9.89 7.34 19.95
CA GLU A 433 9.85 5.95 19.53
C GLU A 433 11.04 5.60 18.63
N MET A 434 11.81 4.61 19.04
CA MET A 434 12.97 4.08 18.36
C MET A 434 12.68 2.62 17.96
N PRO A 435 12.31 2.35 16.68
CA PRO A 435 12.02 0.99 16.21
C PRO A 435 13.22 0.06 16.36
N GLU A 436 13.00 -1.19 16.75
CA GLU A 436 14.06 -2.20 16.92
C GLU A 436 14.90 -2.33 15.63
N GLU A 437 14.24 -2.28 14.47
CA GLU A 437 14.87 -2.32 13.16
C GLU A 437 15.77 -1.10 12.87
N ALA A 438 15.62 0.02 13.58
CA ALA A 438 16.49 1.17 13.39
C ALA A 438 17.93 0.87 13.81
N TRP A 439 18.13 -0.02 14.78
CA TRP A 439 19.45 -0.46 15.21
C TRP A 439 20.10 -1.49 14.26
N SER A 440 19.47 -1.84 13.13
CA SER A 440 20.03 -2.80 12.18
C SER A 440 21.18 -2.24 11.34
N SER A 441 21.17 -0.94 11.07
CA SER A 441 22.17 -0.28 10.23
C SER A 441 22.23 1.21 10.52
N LYS A 442 23.34 1.84 10.13
CA LYS A 442 23.53 3.30 10.19
C LYS A 442 22.40 4.04 9.51
N ARG A 443 21.96 3.56 8.35
CA ARG A 443 20.88 4.16 7.58
C ARG A 443 19.54 4.10 8.30
N SER A 444 19.21 2.96 8.89
CA SER A 444 17.95 2.76 9.61
C SER A 444 17.91 3.63 10.87
N LEU A 445 19.03 3.73 11.58
CA LEU A 445 19.16 4.57 12.79
C LEU A 445 19.00 6.05 12.46
N ILE A 446 19.67 6.54 11.41
CA ILE A 446 19.50 7.92 10.91
C ILE A 446 18.05 8.17 10.50
N SER A 447 17.38 7.20 9.88
CA SER A 447 15.98 7.36 9.48
C SER A 447 15.04 7.51 10.68
N ALA A 448 15.27 6.78 11.77
CA ALA A 448 14.44 6.84 12.97
C ALA A 448 14.57 8.15 13.75
N ILE A 449 15.64 8.92 13.51
CA ILE A 449 15.87 10.24 14.09
C ILE A 449 15.72 11.37 13.05
N SER A 450 15.35 11.04 11.80
CA SER A 450 15.25 12.01 10.71
C SER A 450 14.10 13.00 10.93
N GLY A 451 14.38 14.30 10.77
CA GLY A 451 13.47 15.39 11.14
C GLY A 451 13.93 16.17 12.37
N ARG A 452 14.92 15.66 13.10
CA ARG A 452 15.65 16.40 14.13
C ARG A 452 16.90 16.98 13.48
N ASN A 453 16.94 18.31 13.37
CA ASN A 453 18.12 18.98 12.85
C ASN A 453 19.33 18.58 13.71
N SER A 454 20.48 18.40 13.06
CA SER A 454 21.82 18.19 13.63
C SER A 454 22.18 16.83 14.30
N ALA A 455 21.23 15.90 14.53
CA ALA A 455 21.57 14.54 14.95
C ALA A 455 22.29 13.71 13.85
N THR A 456 23.50 13.21 14.14
CA THR A 456 24.33 12.42 13.22
C THR A 456 24.78 11.10 13.85
N VAL A 457 25.02 10.11 12.98
CA VAL A 457 25.55 8.78 13.36
C VAL A 457 26.88 8.59 12.65
N THR A 458 27.96 8.43 13.41
CA THR A 458 29.32 8.16 12.92
C THR A 458 29.72 6.69 13.10
N ALA A 459 28.99 5.95 13.93
CA ALA A 459 29.09 4.51 14.15
C ALA A 459 29.03 3.68 12.85
N SER A 460 29.82 2.60 12.79
CA SER A 460 29.68 1.54 11.77
C SER A 460 28.50 0.62 12.11
N ASP A 461 28.06 -0.22 11.17
CA ASP A 461 26.95 -1.15 11.44
C ASP A 461 27.27 -2.15 12.58
N ALA A 462 28.55 -2.54 12.73
CA ALA A 462 29.00 -3.35 13.86
C ALA A 462 28.97 -2.57 15.19
N ASP A 463 29.37 -1.30 15.18
CA ASP A 463 29.28 -0.42 16.35
C ASP A 463 27.83 -0.24 16.78
N ILE A 464 26.88 -0.16 15.85
CA ILE A 464 25.45 0.02 16.14
C ILE A 464 24.86 -1.20 16.86
N GLN A 465 25.28 -2.42 16.52
CA GLN A 465 24.86 -3.62 17.25
C GLN A 465 25.32 -3.58 18.71
N ASN A 466 26.56 -3.14 18.95
CA ASN A 466 27.07 -2.96 20.31
C ASN A 466 26.43 -1.76 21.01
N LEU A 467 26.13 -0.70 20.28
CA LEU A 467 25.44 0.47 20.80
C LEU A 467 24.03 0.13 21.30
N LEU A 468 23.27 -0.70 20.57
CA LEU A 468 21.98 -1.20 21.06
C LEU A 468 22.13 -1.91 22.41
N ARG A 469 23.14 -2.78 22.56
CA ARG A 469 23.38 -3.49 23.83
C ARG A 469 23.73 -2.51 24.96
N ALA A 470 24.57 -1.51 24.68
CA ALA A 470 24.91 -0.47 25.64
C ALA A 470 23.68 0.33 26.06
N VAL A 471 22.87 0.78 25.09
CA VAL A 471 21.63 1.53 25.32
C VAL A 471 20.66 0.74 26.20
N GLN A 472 20.53 -0.57 25.97
CA GLN A 472 19.69 -1.46 26.77
C GLN A 472 20.19 -1.58 28.21
N GLU A 473 21.49 -1.81 28.39
CA GLU A 473 22.12 -1.96 29.70
C GLU A 473 22.04 -0.67 30.51
N LEU A 474 22.44 0.45 29.89
CA LEU A 474 22.46 1.78 30.50
C LEU A 474 21.04 2.25 30.86
N GLY A 475 20.07 2.05 29.96
CA GLY A 475 18.67 2.36 30.23
C GLY A 475 18.11 1.56 31.40
N ARG A 476 18.43 0.26 31.48
CA ARG A 476 18.01 -0.60 32.60
C ARG A 476 18.59 -0.13 33.93
N ARG A 477 19.90 0.14 33.99
CA ARG A 477 20.55 0.64 35.22
C ARG A 477 19.94 1.95 35.69
N LYS A 478 19.67 2.87 34.76
CA LYS A 478 19.06 4.16 35.07
C LYS A 478 17.64 4.03 35.61
N ALA A 479 16.86 3.06 35.12
CA ALA A 479 15.56 2.72 35.70
C ALA A 479 15.70 2.17 37.12
N GLU A 480 16.62 1.22 37.34
CA GLU A 480 16.87 0.59 38.65
C GLU A 480 17.28 1.62 39.72
N GLN A 481 18.12 2.61 39.37
CA GLN A 481 18.50 3.71 40.25
C GLN A 481 17.31 4.57 40.69
N GLN A 482 16.29 4.69 39.85
CA GLN A 482 15.05 5.40 40.17
C GLN A 482 14.04 4.52 40.91
N GLY A 483 14.42 3.28 41.26
CA GLY A 483 13.52 2.29 41.87
C GLY A 483 12.42 1.82 40.91
N LYS A 484 12.66 1.89 39.60
CA LYS A 484 11.72 1.52 38.53
C LYS A 484 12.28 0.39 37.68
N GLU A 485 11.41 -0.26 36.93
CA GLU A 485 11.78 -1.16 35.83
C GLU A 485 11.42 -0.49 34.50
N ILE A 486 12.04 -0.92 33.40
CA ILE A 486 11.61 -0.51 32.06
C ILE A 486 10.19 -1.03 31.84
N GLU A 487 9.28 -0.13 31.53
CA GLU A 487 7.86 -0.44 31.34
C GLU A 487 7.66 -1.32 30.10
N LYS A 488 6.61 -2.14 30.13
CA LYS A 488 6.24 -2.99 28.99
C LYS A 488 4.91 -2.54 28.41
N MET A 489 4.93 -2.12 27.16
CA MET A 489 3.76 -1.71 26.37
C MET A 489 3.46 -2.76 25.30
N VAL A 490 2.19 -3.18 25.21
CA VAL A 490 1.69 -4.08 24.17
C VAL A 490 0.63 -3.36 23.35
N ARG A 491 0.94 -3.01 22.11
CA ARG A 491 0.03 -2.36 21.18
C ARG A 491 -0.99 -3.34 20.63
N THR A 492 -2.23 -2.92 20.58
CA THR A 492 -3.35 -3.72 20.05
C THR A 492 -4.20 -2.89 19.11
N GLN A 493 -4.69 -3.52 18.04
CA GLN A 493 -5.69 -2.93 17.15
C GLN A 493 -7.11 -3.13 17.68
N LEU A 494 -7.27 -3.89 18.76
CA LEU A 494 -8.54 -4.22 19.39
C LEU A 494 -8.84 -3.23 20.51
N CYS A 495 -9.98 -2.56 20.43
CA CYS A 495 -10.59 -1.88 21.58
C CYS A 495 -11.59 -2.79 22.30
N GLY A 496 -11.83 -2.53 23.58
CA GLY A 496 -12.71 -3.30 24.45
C GLY A 496 -11.95 -4.12 25.49
N VAL A 497 -12.59 -5.18 26.01
CA VAL A 497 -12.00 -6.08 27.01
C VAL A 497 -11.08 -7.10 26.34
N LEU A 498 -9.91 -7.36 26.92
CA LEU A 498 -8.96 -8.40 26.54
C LEU A 498 -8.67 -9.27 27.77
N LEU A 499 -8.79 -10.59 27.64
CA LEU A 499 -8.50 -11.53 28.73
C LEU A 499 -7.08 -12.09 28.60
N ASP A 500 -6.17 -11.69 29.49
CA ASP A 500 -4.80 -12.20 29.56
C ASP A 500 -4.76 -13.46 30.46
N ARG A 501 -4.53 -14.63 29.86
CA ARG A 501 -4.35 -15.91 30.57
C ARG A 501 -2.90 -16.07 30.99
N ARG A 502 -2.59 -15.84 32.27
CA ARG A 502 -1.33 -16.26 32.89
C ARG A 502 -1.49 -17.64 33.53
N ARG A 503 -0.37 -18.33 33.78
CA ARG A 503 -0.30 -19.77 34.14
C ARG A 503 -1.28 -20.22 35.24
N ASP A 504 -1.72 -19.33 36.12
CA ASP A 504 -2.60 -19.57 37.26
C ASP A 504 -3.73 -18.52 37.43
N LYS A 505 -3.79 -17.45 36.60
CA LYS A 505 -4.74 -16.33 36.76
C LYS A 505 -5.17 -15.74 35.41
N VAL A 506 -6.43 -15.31 35.33
CA VAL A 506 -6.97 -14.53 34.21
C VAL A 506 -7.09 -13.07 34.65
N VAL A 507 -6.49 -12.15 33.91
CA VAL A 507 -6.61 -10.71 34.15
C VAL A 507 -7.37 -10.08 32.99
N ALA A 508 -8.44 -9.34 33.28
CA ALA A 508 -9.15 -8.57 32.27
C ALA A 508 -8.52 -7.19 32.11
N HIS A 509 -8.26 -6.81 30.87
CA HIS A 509 -7.71 -5.53 30.46
C HIS A 509 -8.72 -4.83 29.57
N TYR A 510 -9.25 -3.70 30.00
CA TYR A 510 -10.05 -2.83 29.14
C TYR A 510 -9.11 -1.86 28.41
N VAL A 511 -9.30 -1.68 27.10
CA VAL A 511 -8.43 -0.88 26.23
C VAL A 511 -9.27 0.00 25.30
N GLU A 512 -8.97 1.30 25.28
CA GLU A 512 -9.49 2.28 24.33
C GLU A 512 -8.39 3.31 23.99
N ASP A 513 -8.68 4.26 23.09
CA ASP A 513 -7.74 5.29 22.65
C ASP A 513 -7.29 6.22 23.79
N ALA A 514 -8.22 6.57 24.68
CA ALA A 514 -7.94 7.44 25.83
C ALA A 514 -7.07 6.76 26.90
N GLY A 515 -6.97 5.42 26.88
CA GLY A 515 -6.15 4.68 27.84
C GLY A 515 -6.62 3.26 28.08
N SER A 516 -6.08 2.64 29.11
CA SER A 516 -6.39 1.26 29.44
C SER A 516 -6.29 0.99 30.94
N CYS A 517 -7.11 0.05 31.42
CA CYS A 517 -7.13 -0.34 32.82
C CYS A 517 -7.30 -1.85 32.98
N THR A 518 -6.92 -2.36 34.14
CA THR A 518 -7.15 -3.74 34.56
C THR A 518 -8.43 -3.84 35.38
N SER A 519 -8.94 -5.04 35.57
CA SER A 519 -10.05 -5.31 36.50
C SER A 519 -9.80 -4.86 37.95
N ALA A 520 -8.54 -4.57 38.31
CA ALA A 520 -8.16 -4.03 39.62
C ALA A 520 -8.03 -2.49 39.64
N GLY A 521 -8.46 -1.80 38.57
CA GLY A 521 -8.38 -0.34 38.45
C GLY A 521 -6.97 0.22 38.20
N LYS A 522 -5.97 -0.64 38.01
CA LYS A 522 -4.60 -0.22 37.65
C LYS A 522 -4.48 0.02 36.15
N VAL A 523 -3.59 0.93 35.75
CA VAL A 523 -3.22 1.13 34.33
C VAL A 523 -2.78 -0.20 33.72
N SER A 524 -3.30 -0.50 32.53
CA SER A 524 -3.00 -1.73 31.81
C SER A 524 -1.77 -1.54 30.92
N ARG A 525 -1.06 -2.65 30.67
CA ARG A 525 0.08 -2.69 29.73
C ARG A 525 -0.33 -2.68 28.26
N TYR A 526 -1.62 -2.86 27.96
CA TYR A 526 -2.14 -2.88 26.59
C TYR A 526 -2.54 -1.48 26.16
N TYR A 527 -2.19 -1.10 24.94
CA TYR A 527 -2.45 0.24 24.41
C TYR A 527 -3.10 0.15 23.05
N TYR A 528 -4.14 0.94 22.83
CA TYR A 528 -4.82 1.00 21.55
C TYR A 528 -3.91 1.66 20.51
N ASN A 529 -3.81 1.04 19.33
CA ASN A 529 -3.07 1.54 18.18
C ASN A 529 -3.92 1.42 16.89
N GLY A 530 -5.25 1.44 17.05
CA GLY A 530 -6.20 1.40 15.94
C GLY A 530 -6.61 2.80 15.49
N ASP A 531 -7.74 2.87 14.79
CA ASP A 531 -8.35 4.17 14.42
C ASP A 531 -9.02 4.79 15.66
N PRO A 532 -8.57 5.99 16.12
CA PRO A 532 -9.15 6.66 17.28
C PRO A 532 -10.65 6.91 17.17
N LYS A 533 -11.17 7.14 15.95
CA LYS A 533 -12.61 7.34 15.73
C LYS A 533 -13.44 6.09 15.97
N GLN A 534 -12.81 4.92 15.90
CA GLN A 534 -13.45 3.62 16.12
C GLN A 534 -13.28 3.13 17.57
N SER A 535 -12.64 3.92 18.42
CA SER A 535 -12.51 3.65 19.85
C SER A 535 -13.78 4.04 20.59
N PRO A 536 -14.23 3.23 21.56
CA PRO A 536 -15.23 3.67 22.52
C PRO A 536 -14.67 4.80 23.39
N LYS A 537 -15.58 5.52 24.05
CA LYS A 537 -15.26 6.57 25.02
C LYS A 537 -15.89 6.25 26.38
N LEU A 538 -15.33 5.26 27.09
CA LEU A 538 -15.83 4.84 28.40
C LEU A 538 -14.90 5.24 29.55
N LEU A 539 -13.62 5.51 29.30
CA LEU A 539 -12.69 6.03 30.32
C LEU A 539 -12.61 7.55 30.33
N SER A 540 -12.83 8.20 29.18
CA SER A 540 -12.70 9.65 29.04
C SER A 540 -13.95 10.45 29.39
N GLU A 541 -15.11 9.80 29.45
CA GLU A 541 -16.39 10.44 29.73
C GLU A 541 -16.76 10.29 31.22
N ASP A 542 -17.57 11.22 31.73
CA ASP A 542 -17.99 11.19 33.13
C ASP A 542 -18.91 10.00 33.40
N TYR A 543 -18.70 9.33 34.53
CA TYR A 543 -19.62 8.30 35.01
C TYR A 543 -20.94 8.95 35.45
N PRO A 544 -22.09 8.32 35.18
CA PRO A 544 -23.36 8.84 35.66
C PRO A 544 -23.43 8.84 37.19
N TYR A 545 -24.05 9.88 37.75
CA TYR A 545 -24.31 10.01 39.18
C TYR A 545 -25.54 9.19 39.61
N GLU A 546 -25.69 8.88 40.90
CA GLU A 546 -26.82 8.07 41.40
C GLU A 546 -28.21 8.69 41.09
N ASP A 547 -28.29 10.02 40.96
CA ASP A 547 -29.53 10.78 40.69
C ASP A 547 -29.52 11.47 39.30
N ASP A 548 -28.86 10.87 38.30
CA ASP A 548 -28.79 11.43 36.94
C ASP A 548 -30.15 11.29 36.20
N THR A 549 -31.00 12.32 36.35
CA THR A 549 -32.34 12.36 35.74
C THR A 549 -32.29 12.41 34.21
N GLU A 550 -31.23 13.00 33.63
CA GLU A 550 -31.10 13.08 32.17
C GLU A 550 -30.80 11.70 31.58
N LEU A 551 -29.93 10.91 32.23
CA LEU A 551 -29.68 9.53 31.84
C LEU A 551 -30.93 8.67 32.02
N GLU A 552 -31.66 8.82 33.14
CA GLU A 552 -32.91 8.08 33.36
C GLU A 552 -33.93 8.37 32.26
N GLU A 553 -34.12 9.65 31.91
CA GLU A 553 -34.99 10.05 30.80
C GLU A 553 -34.49 9.50 29.46
N ALA A 554 -33.19 9.54 29.18
CA ALA A 554 -32.61 9.03 27.95
C ALA A 554 -32.83 7.51 27.79
N ILE A 555 -32.60 6.73 28.86
CA ILE A 555 -32.88 5.28 28.86
C ILE A 555 -34.39 5.03 28.71
N SER A 556 -35.23 5.77 29.42
CA SER A 556 -36.70 5.68 29.31
C SER A 556 -37.17 5.96 27.88
N HIS A 557 -36.63 6.98 27.22
CA HIS A 557 -36.92 7.28 25.82
C HIS A 557 -36.40 6.18 24.89
N LEU A 558 -35.18 5.68 25.10
CA LEU A 558 -34.61 4.58 24.31
C LEU A 558 -35.53 3.35 24.34
N THR A 559 -36.09 2.99 25.50
CA THR A 559 -37.03 1.85 25.61
C THR A 559 -38.36 2.05 24.88
N LYS A 560 -38.67 3.27 24.42
CA LYS A 560 -39.93 3.65 23.78
C LYS A 560 -39.80 3.95 22.29
N VAL A 561 -38.59 3.87 21.71
CA VAL A 561 -38.36 4.18 20.28
C VAL A 561 -38.89 3.09 19.34
N ASN A 562 -39.15 1.89 19.85
CA ASN A 562 -39.66 0.75 19.10
C ASN A 562 -40.48 -0.17 20.03
N GLU A 563 -41.03 -1.27 19.50
CA GLU A 563 -41.75 -2.25 20.29
C GLU A 563 -40.87 -2.86 21.40
N ALA A 564 -41.47 -3.13 22.56
CA ALA A 564 -40.78 -3.56 23.77
C ALA A 564 -39.91 -4.82 23.54
N HIS A 565 -40.37 -5.76 22.71
CA HIS A 565 -39.63 -6.99 22.41
C HIS A 565 -38.41 -6.69 21.52
N SER A 566 -38.59 -5.87 20.47
CA SER A 566 -37.52 -5.44 19.55
C SER A 566 -36.43 -4.66 20.27
N ILE A 567 -36.82 -3.66 21.05
CA ILE A 567 -35.86 -2.84 21.80
C ILE A 567 -35.19 -3.65 22.92
N GLY A 568 -35.91 -4.56 23.57
CA GLY A 568 -35.36 -5.47 24.57
C GLY A 568 -34.27 -6.37 23.98
N ALA A 569 -34.48 -6.91 22.77
CA ALA A 569 -33.47 -7.69 22.06
C ALA A 569 -32.25 -6.84 21.65
N VAL A 570 -32.47 -5.63 21.14
CA VAL A 570 -31.39 -4.70 20.77
C VAL A 570 -30.54 -4.31 21.98
N ILE A 571 -31.18 -3.82 23.06
CA ILE A 571 -30.49 -3.43 24.30
C ILE A 571 -29.77 -4.64 24.92
N GLY A 572 -30.47 -5.78 25.04
CA GLY A 572 -29.91 -7.00 25.61
C GLY A 572 -28.67 -7.49 24.85
N TRP A 573 -28.69 -7.41 23.52
CA TRP A 573 -27.54 -7.78 22.68
C TRP A 573 -26.36 -6.80 22.87
N HIS A 574 -26.60 -5.48 22.91
CA HIS A 574 -25.54 -4.48 23.14
C HIS A 574 -24.91 -4.62 24.54
N VAL A 575 -25.71 -4.91 25.57
CA VAL A 575 -25.20 -5.22 26.91
C VAL A 575 -24.39 -6.51 26.90
N ALA A 576 -24.85 -7.57 26.21
CA ALA A 576 -24.12 -8.83 26.09
C ALA A 576 -22.73 -8.67 25.42
N CYS A 577 -22.55 -7.67 24.55
CA CYS A 577 -21.26 -7.38 23.93
C CYS A 577 -20.16 -7.07 24.95
N HIS A 578 -20.47 -6.39 26.07
CA HIS A 578 -19.52 -6.14 27.17
C HIS A 578 -19.03 -7.43 27.85
N PHE A 579 -19.87 -8.46 27.85
CA PHE A 579 -19.56 -9.78 28.41
C PHE A 579 -19.01 -10.75 27.35
N ARG A 580 -18.89 -10.35 26.09
CA ARG A 580 -18.55 -11.26 24.98
C ARG A 580 -17.25 -12.02 25.21
N GLU A 581 -16.20 -11.39 25.70
CA GLU A 581 -14.95 -12.10 26.04
C GLU A 581 -15.15 -13.15 27.13
N HIS A 582 -15.99 -12.88 28.12
CA HIS A 582 -16.27 -13.79 29.23
C HIS A 582 -17.15 -14.96 28.79
N ILE A 583 -18.14 -14.71 27.93
CA ILE A 583 -18.98 -15.74 27.30
C ILE A 583 -18.07 -16.61 26.42
N GLN A 584 -17.27 -15.97 25.56
CA GLN A 584 -16.42 -16.66 24.61
C GLN A 584 -15.19 -17.33 25.20
N PHE A 585 -14.95 -17.10 26.50
CA PHE A 585 -13.98 -17.84 27.28
C PHE A 585 -14.38 -19.32 27.44
N ASN A 586 -15.68 -19.62 27.57
CA ASN A 586 -16.23 -20.96 27.79
C ASN A 586 -16.93 -21.52 26.54
N GLU A 587 -17.57 -20.67 25.75
CA GLU A 587 -18.34 -21.03 24.56
C GLU A 587 -17.81 -20.31 23.34
N VAL A 588 -17.31 -20.98 22.30
CA VAL A 588 -16.62 -20.28 21.19
C VAL A 588 -17.54 -19.33 20.38
N GLN A 589 -18.84 -19.26 20.68
CA GLN A 589 -19.88 -18.70 19.83
C GLN A 589 -20.50 -17.41 20.41
N PHE A 590 -20.72 -16.40 19.56
CA PHE A 590 -21.46 -15.19 19.91
C PHE A 590 -22.33 -14.72 18.73
N PRO A 591 -23.63 -14.41 18.96
CA PRO A 591 -24.55 -14.06 17.87
C PRO A 591 -24.30 -12.69 17.27
N LEU A 592 -24.60 -12.57 15.98
CA LEU A 592 -24.75 -11.28 15.31
C LEU A 592 -26.11 -10.67 15.66
N LEU A 593 -26.27 -9.37 15.42
CA LEU A 593 -27.56 -8.68 15.44
C LEU A 593 -27.91 -8.22 14.02
N ASN A 594 -29.09 -8.58 13.53
CA ASN A 594 -29.65 -8.01 12.29
C ASN A 594 -30.80 -7.09 12.65
N ILE A 595 -30.71 -5.83 12.20
CA ILE A 595 -31.84 -4.91 12.20
C ILE A 595 -32.34 -4.79 10.77
N SER A 596 -33.46 -5.47 10.49
CA SER A 596 -34.08 -5.55 9.17
C SER A 596 -35.35 -4.71 9.07
N GLY A 597 -35.88 -4.49 7.86
CA GLY A 597 -37.10 -3.71 7.64
C GLY A 597 -37.02 -2.82 6.41
N ASN A 598 -38.15 -2.27 5.99
CA ASN A 598 -38.25 -1.47 4.77
C ASN A 598 -37.30 -0.26 4.75
N ALA A 599 -37.05 0.28 3.56
CA ALA A 599 -36.38 1.58 3.41
C ALA A 599 -37.05 2.63 4.31
N SER A 600 -36.23 3.48 4.94
CA SER A 600 -36.68 4.52 5.88
C SER A 600 -37.36 4.03 7.17
N ALA A 601 -37.26 2.75 7.52
CA ALA A 601 -37.81 2.21 8.77
C ALA A 601 -36.97 2.52 10.04
N GLY A 602 -35.97 3.39 9.96
CA GLY A 602 -35.15 3.78 11.12
C GLY A 602 -34.09 2.76 11.57
N LYS A 603 -33.77 1.75 10.74
CA LYS A 603 -32.82 0.67 11.07
C LYS A 603 -31.44 1.17 11.53
N THR A 604 -30.82 2.00 10.69
CA THR A 604 -29.49 2.58 10.96
C THR A 604 -29.55 3.50 12.16
N SER A 605 -30.58 4.35 12.26
CA SER A 605 -30.77 5.23 13.43
C SER A 605 -30.88 4.45 14.74
N LEU A 606 -31.63 3.34 14.74
CA LEU A 606 -31.74 2.46 15.91
C LEU A 606 -30.40 1.82 16.27
N ALA A 607 -29.64 1.33 15.28
CA ALA A 607 -28.31 0.77 15.52
C ALA A 607 -27.33 1.81 16.10
N ILE A 608 -27.36 3.04 15.58
CA ILE A 608 -26.53 4.15 16.07
C ILE A 608 -26.91 4.49 17.52
N LEU A 609 -28.20 4.67 17.81
CA LEU A 609 -28.67 5.00 19.16
C LEU A 609 -28.30 3.92 20.18
N ALA A 610 -28.45 2.65 19.83
CA ALA A 610 -28.10 1.54 20.73
C ALA A 610 -26.58 1.43 20.96
N SER A 611 -25.75 1.84 20.00
CA SER A 611 -24.28 1.76 20.10
C SER A 611 -23.69 2.69 21.17
N PHE A 612 -24.43 3.72 21.62
CA PHE A 612 -24.03 4.55 22.77
C PHE A 612 -23.85 3.73 24.05
N LEU A 613 -24.57 2.62 24.22
CA LEU A 613 -24.42 1.71 25.36
C LEU A 613 -23.04 1.05 25.43
N ASN A 614 -22.28 1.08 24.33
CA ASN A 614 -20.91 0.58 24.26
C ASN A 614 -19.88 1.71 24.10
N GLY A 615 -20.28 2.98 24.32
CA GLY A 615 -19.41 4.14 24.21
C GLY A 615 -19.13 4.58 22.77
N MET A 616 -19.94 4.15 21.79
CA MET A 616 -19.75 4.45 20.37
C MET A 616 -20.81 5.43 19.85
N ASP A 617 -20.36 6.54 19.29
CA ASP A 617 -21.19 7.53 18.58
C ASP A 617 -20.96 7.42 17.07
N TYR A 618 -21.71 6.53 16.41
CA TYR A 618 -21.68 6.37 14.94
C TYR A 618 -22.35 7.53 14.18
N GLY A 619 -22.87 8.56 14.88
CA GLY A 619 -23.19 9.84 14.25
C GLY A 619 -21.93 10.67 13.93
N LYS A 620 -20.80 10.37 14.59
CA LYS A 620 -19.51 11.03 14.40
C LYS A 620 -18.39 10.08 13.97
N ALA A 621 -18.54 8.79 14.24
CA ALA A 621 -17.62 7.73 13.83
C ALA A 621 -18.05 7.10 12.51
N ASP A 622 -17.08 6.67 11.72
CA ASP A 622 -17.33 5.98 10.46
C ASP A 622 -17.86 4.55 10.72
N PHE A 623 -18.92 4.16 10.00
CA PHE A 623 -19.41 2.78 9.92
C PHE A 623 -19.23 2.23 8.50
N MET A 624 -19.41 0.92 8.32
CA MET A 624 -19.09 0.26 7.05
C MET A 624 -20.32 0.07 6.18
N ASN A 625 -20.44 0.84 5.09
CA ASN A 625 -21.42 0.55 4.03
C ASN A 625 -20.83 -0.45 3.03
N VAL A 626 -21.44 -1.64 2.88
CA VAL A 626 -20.86 -2.72 2.08
C VAL A 626 -21.17 -2.64 0.58
N GLU A 627 -22.09 -1.77 0.13
CA GLU A 627 -22.38 -1.60 -1.30
C GLU A 627 -21.25 -0.87 -2.03
N VAL A 628 -20.57 0.05 -1.35
CA VAL A 628 -19.52 0.90 -1.93
C VAL A 628 -18.10 0.57 -1.43
N SER A 629 -17.98 -0.31 -0.44
CA SER A 629 -16.68 -0.67 0.16
C SER A 629 -16.03 -1.89 -0.52
N THR A 630 -14.76 -2.13 -0.21
CA THR A 630 -14.08 -3.37 -0.63
C THR A 630 -13.95 -4.34 0.56
N ILE A 631 -13.63 -5.60 0.28
CA ILE A 631 -13.49 -6.62 1.33
C ILE A 631 -12.37 -6.29 2.33
N TYR A 632 -11.30 -5.61 1.90
CA TYR A 632 -10.15 -5.34 2.77
C TYR A 632 -10.48 -4.37 3.93
N PRO A 633 -11.06 -3.18 3.68
CA PRO A 633 -11.54 -2.29 4.75
C PRO A 633 -12.59 -2.95 5.65
N LEU A 634 -13.53 -3.72 5.08
CA LEU A 634 -14.52 -4.45 5.86
C LEU A 634 -13.86 -5.41 6.86
N VAL A 635 -12.92 -6.25 6.41
CA VAL A 635 -12.21 -7.20 7.28
C VAL A 635 -11.45 -6.47 8.39
N ARG A 636 -10.78 -5.35 8.09
CA ARG A 636 -10.10 -4.54 9.12
C ARG A 636 -11.07 -3.99 10.15
N PHE A 637 -12.22 -3.48 9.70
CA PHE A 637 -13.24 -2.90 10.56
C PHE A 637 -13.88 -3.92 11.51
N VAL A 638 -14.21 -5.12 11.01
CA VAL A 638 -14.81 -6.19 11.84
C VAL A 638 -13.79 -6.98 12.67
N SER A 639 -12.52 -6.58 12.61
CA SER A 639 -11.41 -7.17 13.38
C SER A 639 -10.76 -6.14 14.31
N SER A 640 -11.40 -5.00 14.58
CA SER A 640 -10.84 -3.89 15.35
C SER A 640 -11.42 -3.77 16.77
N SER A 641 -12.20 -4.74 17.22
CA SER A 641 -12.73 -4.76 18.59
C SER A 641 -12.93 -6.18 19.11
N SER A 642 -12.91 -6.32 20.44
CA SER A 642 -13.27 -7.55 21.16
C SER A 642 -14.69 -7.50 21.75
N THR A 643 -15.15 -6.34 22.21
CA THR A 643 -16.45 -6.18 22.90
C THR A 643 -17.31 -5.01 22.40
N VAL A 644 -16.80 -4.19 21.49
CA VAL A 644 -17.50 -3.00 20.98
C VAL A 644 -18.15 -3.33 19.63
N PRO A 645 -19.48 -3.14 19.47
CA PRO A 645 -20.18 -3.47 18.23
C PRO A 645 -19.66 -2.69 17.02
N ARG A 646 -19.56 -3.39 15.88
CA ARG A 646 -19.24 -2.81 14.57
C ARG A 646 -20.47 -2.80 13.68
N LEU A 647 -20.84 -1.62 13.19
CA LEU A 647 -22.01 -1.39 12.35
C LEU A 647 -21.69 -1.59 10.87
N VAL A 648 -22.35 -2.57 10.26
CA VAL A 648 -22.24 -2.92 8.85
C VAL A 648 -23.57 -2.64 8.16
N GLU A 649 -23.61 -1.60 7.33
CA GLU A 649 -24.82 -1.11 6.68
C GLU A 649 -24.98 -1.66 5.26
N GLU A 650 -26.23 -1.72 4.81
CA GLU A 650 -26.65 -2.04 3.44
C GLU A 650 -26.28 -3.46 3.00
N VAL A 651 -26.51 -4.46 3.86
CA VAL A 651 -26.26 -5.88 3.55
C VAL A 651 -27.40 -6.47 2.71
N ASN A 652 -27.59 -5.91 1.51
CA ASN A 652 -28.69 -6.25 0.60
C ASN A 652 -28.19 -7.06 -0.62
N PRO A 653 -28.64 -8.32 -0.81
CA PRO A 653 -28.19 -9.14 -1.93
C PRO A 653 -28.43 -8.50 -3.30
N ALA A 654 -29.53 -7.75 -3.45
CA ALA A 654 -29.94 -7.10 -4.69
C ALA A 654 -28.94 -6.04 -5.16
N ASN A 655 -28.28 -5.34 -4.24
CA ASN A 655 -27.45 -4.18 -4.54
C ASN A 655 -25.94 -4.52 -4.64
N ILE A 656 -25.50 -5.59 -3.95
CA ILE A 656 -24.07 -5.95 -3.80
C ILE A 656 -23.58 -6.89 -4.92
N GLY A 657 -24.49 -7.61 -5.58
CA GLY A 657 -24.15 -8.65 -6.54
C GLY A 657 -23.66 -9.96 -5.90
N VAL A 658 -23.94 -11.08 -6.58
CA VAL A 658 -23.84 -12.45 -6.01
C VAL A 658 -22.44 -12.79 -5.48
N GLY A 659 -21.38 -12.44 -6.23
CA GLY A 659 -20.00 -12.79 -5.87
C GLY A 659 -19.46 -12.04 -4.66
N MET A 660 -19.83 -10.77 -4.50
CA MET A 660 -19.40 -9.95 -3.37
C MET A 660 -20.25 -10.24 -2.13
N TYR A 661 -21.56 -10.45 -2.29
CA TYR A 661 -22.45 -10.89 -1.22
C TYR A 661 -21.99 -12.20 -0.59
N GLY A 662 -21.57 -13.18 -1.40
CA GLY A 662 -21.02 -14.45 -0.89
C GLY A 662 -19.79 -14.27 0.01
N LYS A 663 -18.91 -13.31 -0.30
CA LYS A 663 -17.74 -12.99 0.53
C LYS A 663 -18.14 -12.32 1.85
N ILE A 664 -19.06 -11.36 1.79
CA ILE A 664 -19.59 -10.69 3.00
C ILE A 664 -20.28 -11.70 3.91
N LEU A 665 -21.11 -12.58 3.35
CA LEU A 665 -21.73 -13.68 4.09
C LEU A 665 -20.69 -14.59 4.77
N GLY A 666 -19.57 -14.88 4.10
CA GLY A 666 -18.45 -15.59 4.68
C GLY A 666 -17.85 -14.88 5.89
N ILE A 667 -17.70 -13.55 5.81
CA ILE A 667 -17.18 -12.70 6.91
C ILE A 667 -18.17 -12.65 8.08
N LEU A 668 -19.46 -12.43 7.82
CA LEU A 668 -20.50 -12.44 8.86
C LEU A 668 -20.56 -13.79 9.58
N LYS A 669 -20.47 -14.90 8.85
CA LYS A 669 -20.40 -16.24 9.44
C LYS A 669 -19.15 -16.47 10.28
N ALA A 670 -18.02 -15.88 9.89
CA ALA A 670 -16.76 -15.97 10.62
C ALA A 670 -16.81 -15.23 11.97
N ALA A 671 -17.65 -14.19 12.10
CA ALA A 671 -17.84 -13.45 13.35
C ALA A 671 -18.36 -14.33 14.50
N TRP A 672 -19.19 -15.33 14.16
CA TRP A 672 -19.80 -16.25 15.12
C TRP A 672 -18.76 -16.92 16.03
N ASN A 673 -17.64 -17.36 15.46
CA ASN A 673 -16.59 -18.11 16.15
C ASN A 673 -15.20 -17.47 16.04
N ARG A 674 -15.12 -16.18 15.69
CA ARG A 674 -13.85 -15.45 15.46
C ARG A 674 -12.93 -16.14 14.46
N ALA A 675 -13.51 -16.70 13.40
CA ALA A 675 -12.74 -17.42 12.41
C ALA A 675 -11.78 -16.48 11.67
N PRO A 676 -10.56 -16.94 11.37
CA PRO A 676 -9.60 -16.18 10.60
C PRO A 676 -10.03 -16.03 9.15
N VAL A 677 -9.95 -14.83 8.60
CA VAL A 677 -10.12 -14.52 7.18
C VAL A 677 -8.72 -14.34 6.58
N PRO A 678 -8.29 -15.24 5.67
CA PRO A 678 -6.95 -15.18 5.08
C PRO A 678 -6.80 -13.94 4.18
N ARG A 679 -5.59 -13.37 4.21
CA ARG A 679 -5.16 -12.20 3.46
C ARG A 679 -3.79 -12.47 2.83
N GLY A 680 -3.60 -12.05 1.58
CA GLY A 680 -2.27 -11.97 1.00
C GLY A 680 -1.46 -10.84 1.64
N LYS A 681 -0.25 -11.13 2.11
CA LYS A 681 0.71 -10.16 2.64
C LYS A 681 1.93 -10.11 1.70
N LEU A 682 2.24 -8.94 1.16
CA LEU A 682 3.53 -8.72 0.49
C LEU A 682 4.56 -8.25 1.52
N SER A 683 5.75 -8.86 1.53
CA SER A 683 6.90 -8.40 2.31
C SER A 683 8.14 -8.27 1.43
N GLU A 684 9.18 -7.59 1.91
CA GLU A 684 10.49 -7.53 1.22
C GLU A 684 11.11 -8.92 0.96
N LYS A 685 10.65 -9.97 1.67
CA LYS A 685 11.11 -11.37 1.53
C LYS A 685 10.20 -12.26 0.67
N GLY A 686 9.10 -11.74 0.11
CA GLY A 686 8.18 -12.49 -0.76
C GLY A 686 6.69 -12.33 -0.45
N VAL A 687 5.88 -13.17 -1.11
CA VAL A 687 4.42 -13.28 -0.89
C VAL A 687 4.15 -14.23 0.26
N GLY A 688 3.44 -13.76 1.28
CA GLY A 688 2.96 -14.55 2.42
C GLY A 688 1.44 -14.48 2.55
N ILE A 689 0.89 -15.31 3.42
CA ILE A 689 -0.52 -15.26 3.82
C ILE A 689 -0.55 -14.86 5.29
N SER A 690 -1.25 -13.78 5.64
CA SER A 690 -1.66 -13.51 7.02
C SER A 690 -3.15 -13.78 7.15
N ALA A 691 -3.69 -13.79 8.37
CA ALA A 691 -5.14 -13.84 8.55
C ALA A 691 -5.54 -12.78 9.58
N ASP A 692 -6.71 -12.18 9.38
CA ASP A 692 -7.35 -11.35 10.40
C ASP A 692 -8.53 -12.12 10.98
N ARG A 693 -8.62 -12.21 12.29
CA ARG A 693 -9.78 -12.82 12.95
C ARG A 693 -10.91 -11.81 13.04
N VAL A 694 -12.11 -12.23 12.64
CA VAL A 694 -13.33 -11.43 12.80
C VAL A 694 -13.69 -11.37 14.28
N SER A 695 -13.03 -10.47 14.99
CA SER A 695 -13.06 -10.39 16.44
C SER A 695 -14.20 -9.52 16.95
N SER A 696 -14.80 -8.65 16.16
CA SER A 696 -15.82 -7.72 16.65
C SER A 696 -17.19 -8.38 16.82
N PRO A 697 -18.00 -7.98 17.82
CA PRO A 697 -19.45 -8.13 17.72
C PRO A 697 -19.96 -7.32 16.52
N ILE A 698 -20.86 -7.90 15.71
CA ILE A 698 -21.35 -7.27 14.48
C ILE A 698 -22.86 -7.03 14.58
N VAL A 699 -23.25 -5.77 14.40
CA VAL A 699 -24.62 -5.41 14.03
C VAL A 699 -24.64 -5.08 12.55
N TYR A 700 -25.59 -5.65 11.82
CA TYR A 700 -25.78 -5.34 10.41
C TYR A 700 -27.21 -4.95 10.09
N THR A 701 -27.36 -4.07 9.10
CA THR A 701 -28.68 -3.64 8.62
C THR A 701 -28.95 -4.20 7.23
N SER A 702 -30.21 -4.53 6.99
CA SER A 702 -30.68 -5.08 5.72
C SER A 702 -32.15 -4.71 5.49
N GLU A 703 -32.63 -4.78 4.26
CA GLU A 703 -34.06 -4.59 3.98
C GLU A 703 -34.88 -5.81 4.40
N GLN A 704 -34.30 -7.01 4.25
CA GLN A 704 -34.93 -8.28 4.52
C GLN A 704 -34.13 -9.06 5.55
N THR A 705 -34.81 -9.91 6.34
CA THR A 705 -34.15 -10.86 7.24
C THR A 705 -33.19 -11.79 6.50
N ALA A 706 -32.28 -12.43 7.23
CA ALA A 706 -31.26 -13.27 6.60
C ALA A 706 -31.90 -14.45 5.86
N THR A 707 -31.81 -14.44 4.53
CA THR A 707 -32.42 -15.48 3.68
C THR A 707 -31.68 -16.82 3.76
N VAL A 708 -30.42 -16.81 4.17
CA VAL A 708 -29.59 -18.01 4.26
C VAL A 708 -29.68 -18.64 5.66
N PRO A 709 -30.12 -19.92 5.79
CA PRO A 709 -30.33 -20.57 7.09
C PRO A 709 -29.12 -20.52 8.03
N SER A 710 -27.92 -20.73 7.47
CA SER A 710 -26.66 -20.72 8.24
C SER A 710 -26.27 -19.35 8.83
N LEU A 711 -26.83 -18.25 8.33
CA LEU A 711 -26.65 -16.92 8.92
C LEU A 711 -27.80 -16.61 9.90
N ARG A 712 -29.03 -16.95 9.52
CA ARG A 712 -30.22 -16.80 10.37
C ARG A 712 -30.05 -17.51 11.72
N SER A 713 -29.55 -18.75 11.73
CA SER A 713 -29.32 -19.51 12.96
C SER A 713 -28.21 -18.94 13.87
N ARG A 714 -27.48 -17.92 13.41
CA ARG A 714 -26.36 -17.26 14.08
C ARG A 714 -26.65 -15.80 14.44
N THR A 715 -27.88 -15.35 14.19
CA THR A 715 -28.24 -13.94 14.26
C THR A 715 -29.49 -13.77 15.12
N VAL A 716 -29.48 -12.77 16.00
CA VAL A 716 -30.68 -12.22 16.63
C VAL A 716 -31.33 -11.29 15.60
N GLU A 717 -32.52 -11.64 15.11
CA GLU A 717 -33.24 -10.85 14.10
C GLU A 717 -34.22 -9.90 14.78
N VAL A 718 -34.15 -8.62 14.42
CA VAL A 718 -35.07 -7.56 14.85
C VAL A 718 -35.60 -6.85 13.62
N THR A 719 -36.92 -6.67 13.53
CA THR A 719 -37.56 -5.95 12.42
C THR A 719 -37.97 -4.56 12.89
N SER A 720 -37.58 -3.52 12.14
CA SER A 720 -37.94 -2.13 12.42
C SER A 720 -39.22 -1.76 11.65
N ALA A 721 -40.27 -1.42 12.40
CA ALA A 721 -41.59 -0.86 12.04
C ALA A 721 -42.77 -1.79 11.62
N PHE A 722 -43.86 -1.69 12.42
CA PHE A 722 -45.32 -1.85 12.19
C PHE A 722 -45.90 -3.04 11.40
N GLY A 723 -45.09 -3.98 10.91
CA GLY A 723 -45.57 -5.07 10.04
C GLY A 723 -46.05 -6.33 10.75
N ASP A 724 -45.69 -6.54 12.01
CA ASP A 724 -45.72 -7.88 12.61
C ASP A 724 -47.12 -8.45 12.84
N LEU A 725 -48.15 -7.60 12.93
CA LEU A 725 -49.54 -8.08 13.04
C LEU A 725 -50.08 -8.70 11.74
N PHE A 726 -49.46 -8.44 10.59
CA PHE A 726 -49.94 -8.92 9.27
C PHE A 726 -49.11 -10.07 8.70
N TYR A 727 -47.87 -10.25 9.17
CA TYR A 727 -46.93 -11.22 8.60
C TYR A 727 -46.59 -12.40 9.50
N ASP A 728 -46.55 -12.22 10.83
CA ASP A 728 -46.28 -13.30 11.79
C ASP A 728 -47.48 -13.53 12.72
N GLY A 729 -48.42 -14.35 12.24
CA GLY A 729 -49.61 -14.78 12.97
C GLY A 729 -50.62 -15.52 12.08
N ASP A 730 -51.54 -16.27 12.68
CA ASP A 730 -52.67 -16.88 11.97
C ASP A 730 -53.61 -15.76 11.47
N ARG A 731 -53.47 -15.38 10.20
CA ARG A 731 -54.16 -14.22 9.57
C ARG A 731 -55.69 -14.31 9.63
N GLU A 732 -56.22 -15.53 9.82
CA GLU A 732 -57.64 -15.80 9.89
C GLU A 732 -58.18 -15.68 11.33
N LYS A 733 -57.32 -15.75 12.36
CA LYS A 733 -57.75 -15.62 13.77
C LYS A 733 -58.04 -14.16 14.15
N PRO A 734 -59.15 -13.88 14.84
CA PRO A 734 -59.40 -12.58 15.43
C PRO A 734 -58.30 -12.19 16.42
N ILE A 735 -57.87 -10.93 16.33
CA ILE A 735 -57.00 -10.32 17.34
C ILE A 735 -57.85 -10.11 18.59
N GLU A 736 -57.46 -10.73 19.71
CA GLU A 736 -58.28 -10.92 20.92
C GLU A 736 -58.93 -9.63 21.42
N TRP A 737 -58.18 -8.52 21.45
CA TRP A 737 -58.67 -7.23 21.93
C TRP A 737 -59.43 -6.41 20.88
N LEU A 738 -59.29 -6.73 19.59
CA LEU A 738 -59.88 -5.98 18.48
C LEU A 738 -61.16 -6.63 17.94
N GLY A 739 -61.33 -7.94 18.16
CA GLY A 739 -62.47 -8.72 17.65
C GLY A 739 -62.50 -8.87 16.12
N LYS A 740 -61.46 -8.42 15.42
CA LYS A 740 -61.28 -8.55 13.97
C LYS A 740 -59.96 -9.27 13.69
N SER A 741 -59.93 -10.10 12.65
CA SER A 741 -58.68 -10.73 12.20
C SER A 741 -57.88 -9.79 11.29
N PRO A 742 -56.55 -9.96 11.16
CA PRO A 742 -55.75 -9.23 10.19
C PRO A 742 -56.32 -9.36 8.77
N ARG A 743 -56.87 -10.52 8.40
CA ARG A 743 -57.57 -10.73 7.12
C ARG A 743 -58.77 -9.79 6.95
N GLN A 744 -59.62 -9.66 7.97
CA GLN A 744 -60.79 -8.78 7.91
C GLN A 744 -60.37 -7.31 7.76
N LEU A 745 -59.31 -6.88 8.46
CA LEU A 745 -58.80 -5.51 8.33
C LEU A 745 -58.25 -5.23 6.93
N MET A 746 -57.52 -6.18 6.33
CA MET A 746 -57.02 -6.03 4.96
C MET A 746 -58.16 -6.00 3.94
N GLN A 747 -59.21 -6.79 4.14
CA GLN A 747 -60.40 -6.79 3.28
C GLN A 747 -61.09 -5.42 3.31
N THR A 748 -61.39 -4.88 4.50
CA THR A 748 -62.07 -3.58 4.63
C THR A 748 -61.22 -2.41 4.13
N LEU A 749 -59.91 -2.43 4.39
CA LEU A 749 -58.98 -1.44 3.86
C LEU A 749 -58.93 -1.50 2.32
N GLY A 750 -58.88 -2.71 1.76
CA GLY A 750 -58.83 -2.96 0.33
C GLY A 750 -60.10 -2.56 -0.43
N THR A 751 -61.29 -2.81 0.15
CA THR A 751 -62.58 -2.57 -0.52
C THR A 751 -63.29 -1.31 -0.04
N GLU A 752 -63.67 -1.26 1.24
CA GLU A 752 -64.52 -0.20 1.79
C GLU A 752 -63.78 1.13 1.76
N TRP A 753 -62.57 1.18 2.33
CA TRP A 753 -61.79 2.41 2.28
C TRP A 753 -61.18 2.64 0.89
N GLY A 754 -60.39 1.70 0.38
CA GLY A 754 -59.64 1.88 -0.86
C GLY A 754 -60.53 2.11 -2.08
N ARG A 755 -61.49 1.21 -2.34
CA ARG A 755 -62.32 1.29 -3.56
C ARG A 755 -63.53 2.20 -3.42
N GLN A 756 -64.23 2.16 -2.29
CA GLN A 756 -65.47 2.92 -2.15
C GLN A 756 -65.21 4.38 -1.73
N CYS A 757 -64.23 4.62 -0.84
CA CYS A 757 -63.96 5.97 -0.34
C CYS A 757 -62.88 6.72 -1.14
N VAL A 758 -61.86 6.05 -1.68
CA VAL A 758 -60.75 6.70 -2.40
C VAL A 758 -60.97 6.66 -3.92
N HIS A 759 -60.90 5.48 -4.54
CA HIS A 759 -61.13 5.32 -5.98
C HIS A 759 -61.40 3.85 -6.36
N PRO A 760 -62.42 3.53 -7.18
CA PRO A 760 -62.77 2.14 -7.52
C PRO A 760 -61.63 1.35 -8.20
N ASP A 761 -60.80 2.06 -8.96
CA ASP A 761 -59.62 1.53 -9.64
C ASP A 761 -58.29 1.82 -8.92
N LEU A 762 -58.31 2.22 -7.64
CA LEU A 762 -57.09 2.62 -6.90
C LEU A 762 -55.93 1.64 -7.10
N TRP A 763 -56.19 0.35 -6.89
CA TRP A 763 -55.17 -0.71 -6.98
C TRP A 763 -54.69 -0.94 -8.41
N VAL A 764 -55.58 -0.79 -9.40
CA VAL A 764 -55.24 -0.87 -10.82
C VAL A 764 -54.39 0.33 -11.24
N LEU A 765 -54.69 1.53 -10.75
CA LEU A 765 -53.89 2.73 -11.01
C LEU A 765 -52.47 2.60 -10.44
N LEU A 766 -52.33 2.01 -9.25
CA LEU A 766 -51.02 1.71 -8.66
C LEU A 766 -50.26 0.65 -9.48
N ALA A 767 -50.91 -0.47 -9.81
CA ALA A 767 -50.32 -1.50 -10.68
C ALA A 767 -49.90 -0.94 -12.04
N HIS A 768 -50.66 0.00 -12.60
CA HIS A 768 -50.33 0.65 -13.87
C HIS A 768 -49.07 1.54 -13.78
N ARG A 769 -48.84 2.21 -12.65
CA ARG A 769 -47.60 2.97 -12.44
C ARG A 769 -46.38 2.05 -12.39
N GLU A 770 -46.49 0.91 -11.69
CA GLU A 770 -45.43 -0.10 -11.64
C GLU A 770 -45.18 -0.71 -13.02
N TRP A 771 -46.24 -1.02 -13.77
CA TRP A 771 -46.13 -1.52 -15.14
C TRP A 771 -45.36 -0.57 -16.07
N LEU A 772 -45.67 0.73 -16.02
CA LEU A 772 -44.93 1.75 -16.79
C LEU A 772 -43.45 1.82 -16.40
N ALA A 773 -43.11 1.59 -15.13
CA ALA A 773 -41.72 1.51 -14.68
C ALA A 773 -41.02 0.24 -15.21
N CYS A 774 -41.68 -0.91 -15.15
CA CYS A 774 -41.19 -2.17 -15.70
C CYS A 774 -40.88 -2.08 -17.21
N GLN A 775 -41.73 -1.38 -17.98
CA GLN A 775 -41.52 -1.16 -19.41
C GLN A 775 -40.29 -0.30 -19.71
N ARG A 776 -39.99 0.70 -18.87
CA ARG A 776 -38.81 1.57 -19.05
C ARG A 776 -37.48 0.87 -18.77
N ASN A 777 -37.49 -0.11 -17.86
CA ASN A 777 -36.28 -0.78 -17.38
C ASN A 777 -35.94 -2.10 -18.12
N LEU A 778 -36.61 -2.42 -19.25
CA LEU A 778 -36.39 -3.64 -20.04
C LEU A 778 -36.45 -4.93 -19.19
N SER A 779 -37.36 -4.98 -18.20
CA SER A 779 -37.57 -6.15 -17.34
C SER A 779 -38.33 -7.27 -18.07
N ASN A 780 -38.19 -8.52 -17.61
CA ASN A 780 -38.76 -9.73 -18.24
C ASN A 780 -40.31 -9.87 -18.13
N GLY A 781 -41.03 -8.80 -17.74
CA GLY A 781 -42.49 -8.80 -17.58
C GLY A 781 -42.96 -8.57 -16.13
N MET A 782 -44.28 -8.65 -15.91
CA MET A 782 -44.93 -8.44 -14.61
C MET A 782 -45.94 -9.56 -14.35
N VAL A 783 -45.91 -10.14 -13.15
CA VAL A 783 -46.88 -11.16 -12.70
C VAL A 783 -47.74 -10.56 -11.60
N VAL A 784 -49.06 -10.56 -11.80
CA VAL A 784 -50.05 -10.13 -10.79
C VAL A 784 -50.71 -11.38 -10.24
N SER A 785 -50.36 -11.76 -9.01
CA SER A 785 -50.72 -13.07 -8.44
C SER A 785 -52.03 -13.07 -7.65
N ASP A 786 -52.60 -11.90 -7.36
CA ASP A 786 -53.73 -11.70 -6.44
C ASP A 786 -54.94 -11.01 -7.09
N VAL A 787 -55.18 -11.30 -8.37
CA VAL A 787 -56.35 -10.80 -9.14
C VAL A 787 -57.65 -11.33 -8.53
N ARG A 788 -58.51 -10.42 -8.07
CA ARG A 788 -59.75 -10.72 -7.34
C ARG A 788 -60.99 -10.05 -7.92
N PHE A 789 -60.82 -9.01 -8.73
CA PHE A 789 -61.93 -8.23 -9.31
C PHE A 789 -61.85 -8.11 -10.83
N ASP A 790 -63.02 -8.02 -11.47
CA ASP A 790 -63.12 -7.92 -12.94
C ASP A 790 -62.36 -6.73 -13.53
N ASN A 791 -62.27 -5.60 -12.83
CA ASN A 791 -61.54 -4.44 -13.33
C ASN A 791 -60.03 -4.68 -13.38
N GLU A 792 -59.48 -5.47 -12.45
CA GLU A 792 -58.08 -5.89 -12.47
C GLU A 792 -57.81 -6.85 -13.64
N ALA A 793 -58.68 -7.85 -13.80
CA ALA A 793 -58.57 -8.81 -14.89
C ALA A 793 -58.70 -8.15 -16.28
N ARG A 794 -59.63 -7.20 -16.44
CA ARG A 794 -59.76 -6.41 -17.67
C ARG A 794 -58.52 -5.57 -17.94
N TRP A 795 -58.02 -4.87 -16.91
CA TRP A 795 -56.82 -4.06 -17.06
C TRP A 795 -55.61 -4.88 -17.52
N ILE A 796 -55.39 -6.07 -16.95
CA ILE A 796 -54.32 -6.98 -17.41
C ILE A 796 -54.48 -7.30 -18.89
N LYS A 797 -55.69 -7.64 -19.35
CA LYS A 797 -55.96 -7.92 -20.77
C LYS A 797 -55.75 -6.69 -21.66
N ASP A 798 -56.15 -5.51 -21.20
CA ASP A 798 -55.97 -4.25 -21.93
C ASP A 798 -54.48 -3.90 -22.12
N GLN A 799 -53.60 -4.35 -21.22
CA GLN A 799 -52.14 -4.22 -21.38
C GLN A 799 -51.51 -5.33 -22.24
N GLY A 800 -52.31 -6.22 -22.83
CA GLY A 800 -51.84 -7.39 -23.59
C GLY A 800 -51.36 -8.56 -22.72
N GLY A 801 -51.70 -8.55 -21.43
CA GLY A 801 -51.38 -9.63 -20.50
C GLY A 801 -52.30 -10.85 -20.66
N ILE A 802 -51.85 -11.98 -20.12
CA ILE A 802 -52.56 -13.27 -20.14
C ILE A 802 -53.09 -13.58 -18.75
N LEU A 803 -54.34 -14.03 -18.67
CA LEU A 803 -55.00 -14.43 -17.44
C LEU A 803 -54.99 -15.95 -17.28
N ILE A 804 -54.42 -16.43 -16.17
CA ILE A 804 -54.33 -17.85 -15.84
C ILE A 804 -55.17 -18.13 -14.58
N GLU A 805 -56.18 -18.98 -14.69
CA GLU A 805 -57.02 -19.40 -13.56
C GLU A 805 -56.59 -20.78 -13.05
N ILE A 806 -56.30 -20.89 -11.76
CA ILE A 806 -55.95 -22.16 -11.12
C ILE A 806 -57.15 -22.65 -10.31
N ARG A 807 -57.69 -23.82 -10.69
CA ARG A 807 -58.85 -24.44 -10.03
C ARG A 807 -58.43 -25.67 -9.26
N ARG A 808 -58.91 -25.82 -8.02
CA ARG A 808 -58.71 -27.01 -7.19
C ARG A 808 -60.04 -27.62 -6.79
N LYS A 809 -60.24 -28.91 -7.04
CA LYS A 809 -61.44 -29.65 -6.65
C LYS A 809 -61.53 -29.75 -5.13
N GLY A 810 -62.66 -29.31 -4.56
CA GLY A 810 -62.92 -29.38 -3.12
C GLY A 810 -62.25 -28.28 -2.29
N ALA A 811 -61.83 -27.16 -2.90
CA ALA A 811 -61.41 -25.99 -2.14
C ALA A 811 -62.57 -25.48 -1.26
N THR A 812 -62.34 -25.40 0.05
CA THR A 812 -63.30 -24.87 1.01
C THR A 812 -63.56 -23.40 0.71
N GLN A 813 -64.83 -23.01 0.58
CA GLN A 813 -65.20 -21.61 0.35
C GLN A 813 -64.80 -20.79 1.59
N VAL A 814 -63.82 -19.90 1.43
CA VAL A 814 -63.40 -18.98 2.49
C VAL A 814 -64.49 -17.92 2.69
N ALA A 815 -64.60 -17.35 3.89
CA ALA A 815 -65.68 -16.48 4.37
C ALA A 815 -66.30 -15.55 3.29
N PRO A 816 -67.62 -15.29 3.31
CA PRO A 816 -68.34 -14.57 2.25
C PRO A 816 -67.95 -13.08 2.23
N HIS A 817 -66.88 -12.75 1.51
CA HIS A 817 -66.49 -11.38 1.18
C HIS A 817 -66.39 -11.23 -0.35
N VAL A 818 -66.71 -10.04 -0.86
CA VAL A 818 -66.76 -9.77 -2.32
C VAL A 818 -65.42 -10.04 -3.03
N SER A 819 -64.29 -9.95 -2.30
CA SER A 819 -62.94 -10.27 -2.81
C SER A 819 -62.65 -11.76 -2.97
N GLU A 820 -63.53 -12.64 -2.49
CA GLU A 820 -63.41 -14.11 -2.59
C GLU A 820 -64.38 -14.70 -3.64
N ALA A 821 -65.17 -13.86 -4.32
CA ALA A 821 -66.14 -14.30 -5.34
C ALA A 821 -65.48 -14.73 -6.66
N GLY A 822 -64.20 -14.37 -6.85
CA GLY A 822 -63.46 -14.59 -8.10
C GLY A 822 -63.83 -13.58 -9.20
N CYS A 823 -63.19 -13.73 -10.36
CA CYS A 823 -63.45 -12.90 -11.54
C CYS A 823 -64.41 -13.60 -12.50
N THR A 824 -65.29 -12.83 -13.14
CA THR A 824 -66.17 -13.30 -14.23
C THR A 824 -65.51 -13.18 -15.61
N VAL A 825 -64.43 -12.40 -15.70
CA VAL A 825 -63.62 -12.27 -16.92
C VAL A 825 -63.01 -13.64 -17.28
N PRO A 826 -63.25 -14.17 -18.49
CA PRO A 826 -62.71 -15.47 -18.89
C PRO A 826 -61.18 -15.50 -18.86
N ALA A 827 -60.61 -16.50 -18.19
CA ALA A 827 -59.18 -16.77 -18.23
C ALA A 827 -58.77 -17.32 -19.61
N ASP A 828 -57.55 -17.00 -20.02
CA ASP A 828 -56.96 -17.47 -21.26
C ASP A 828 -56.43 -18.90 -21.10
N HIS A 829 -55.97 -19.26 -19.90
CA HIS A 829 -55.63 -20.63 -19.52
C HIS A 829 -56.29 -21.01 -18.20
N VAL A 830 -56.74 -22.27 -18.09
CA VAL A 830 -57.29 -22.84 -16.86
C VAL A 830 -56.48 -24.07 -16.48
N ILE A 831 -55.81 -24.02 -15.33
CA ILE A 831 -55.00 -25.11 -14.80
C ILE A 831 -55.76 -25.80 -13.67
N ARG A 832 -55.90 -27.13 -13.74
CA ARG A 832 -56.52 -27.93 -12.69
C ARG A 832 -55.47 -28.45 -11.72
N ASN A 833 -55.45 -27.88 -10.52
CA ASN A 833 -54.59 -28.27 -9.42
C ASN A 833 -55.23 -29.41 -8.59
N ASP A 834 -55.42 -30.56 -9.24
CA ASP A 834 -56.04 -31.75 -8.65
C ASP A 834 -55.03 -32.91 -8.40
N GLY A 835 -53.76 -32.72 -8.78
CA GLY A 835 -52.68 -33.71 -8.71
C GLY A 835 -51.60 -33.37 -7.67
N THR A 836 -50.37 -33.79 -7.95
CA THR A 836 -49.17 -33.45 -7.16
C THR A 836 -48.63 -32.06 -7.51
N ILE A 837 -47.69 -31.55 -6.72
CA ILE A 837 -47.02 -30.27 -7.01
C ILE A 837 -46.24 -30.32 -8.33
N ASP A 838 -45.69 -31.48 -8.67
CA ASP A 838 -44.96 -31.68 -9.93
C ASP A 838 -45.92 -31.64 -11.14
N ASP A 839 -47.12 -32.18 -10.99
CA ASP A 839 -48.17 -32.08 -12.03
C ASP A 839 -48.58 -30.62 -12.26
N LEU A 840 -48.67 -29.83 -11.19
CA LEU A 840 -48.96 -28.39 -11.28
C LEU A 840 -47.83 -27.63 -11.97
N TYR A 841 -46.56 -27.92 -11.65
CA TYR A 841 -45.41 -27.31 -12.30
C TYR A 841 -45.33 -27.68 -13.78
N ALA A 842 -45.55 -28.95 -14.14
CA ALA A 842 -45.58 -29.37 -15.53
C ALA A 842 -46.65 -28.63 -16.34
N ALA A 843 -47.85 -28.47 -15.79
CA ALA A 843 -48.94 -27.72 -16.44
C ALA A 843 -48.62 -26.21 -16.58
N LEU A 844 -47.95 -25.62 -15.61
CA LEU A 844 -47.48 -24.23 -15.69
C LEU A 844 -46.37 -24.07 -16.74
N ASP A 845 -45.43 -25.01 -16.82
CA ASP A 845 -44.35 -24.99 -17.80
C ASP A 845 -44.89 -25.10 -19.24
N GLU A 846 -45.93 -25.92 -19.48
CA GLU A 846 -46.62 -25.96 -20.77
C GLU A 846 -47.21 -24.60 -21.17
N VAL A 847 -47.90 -23.93 -20.25
CA VAL A 847 -48.43 -22.57 -20.48
C VAL A 847 -47.29 -21.60 -20.76
N MET A 848 -46.24 -21.58 -19.93
CA MET A 848 -45.10 -20.67 -20.08
C MET A 848 -44.34 -20.88 -21.39
N ASN A 849 -44.22 -22.12 -21.87
CA ASN A 849 -43.60 -22.42 -23.16
C ASN A 849 -44.40 -21.89 -24.35
N CYS A 850 -45.73 -21.84 -24.24
CA CYS A 850 -46.59 -21.23 -25.27
C CYS A 850 -46.48 -19.70 -25.31
N LEU A 851 -46.01 -19.07 -24.22
CA LEU A 851 -45.80 -17.62 -24.13
C LEU A 851 -44.43 -17.14 -24.62
N ARG A 852 -43.50 -18.07 -24.87
CA ARG A 852 -42.11 -17.77 -25.33
C ARG A 852 -41.95 -17.81 -26.86
N THR A 853 -42.99 -18.19 -27.60
CA THR A 853 -43.08 -18.10 -29.08
C THR A 853 -43.86 -16.88 -29.48
#